data_AF-A0A843BYI3-F1
#
_entry.id   AF-A0A843BYI3-F1
#
_cell.length_a   1.000
_cell.length_b   1.000
_cell.length_c   1.000
_cell.angle_alpha   90.00
_cell.angle_beta   90.00
_cell.angle_gamma   90.00
#
_symmetry.space_group_name_H-M   'P 1'
#
loop_
_entity.id
_entity.type
_entity.pdbx_description
1 polymer ?
#
loop_
_entity_poly.entity_id
_entity_poly.type
_entity_poly.pdbx_seq_one_letter_code
_entity_poly.pdbx_strand_id
1 'polypeptide(L)'
;MKKSWNNKVIFLSIILILFGVSLAVIPKYKEMLSDPSEVIINKANEQLDSCFLTPENDTHYQNLTVIDEWGFGRYLQIQDIAVVGNITYLATGWGLVLYNTSDPAKPTFISKTSDFYSFNKISVSDELVFLRQSYGYRLIIVNCSDLLNPVIINDIVINELDDLIIEGDIGYLATSYTLSEDTMHSIQIYNFSDPLNPIRISYYNLRSIRYSSIEKQGDYLFCVSYRNTFAIFDVSDVLNPLLVVTVVTDEDYTELLVIDDLLYMMSRYTFQIWNISDIFHPTLCDTVYLSGAIAFSVQNNLAYIVLTEYFETEFLIYNVANPYVITFLTSYDNLLSQQNLIDSAIHTEGNIATVTCYDNGFVVLNISDYSNVTRITFEFSGYIGGIYRVDDYAILKYNNLGIKILNITDILNPRIISSTFIEGLYGNLFFEDDILYVFSTITDGLYIYNVSDLTSLKEISHFDYIYTVYELYITNGLAVLQSHDHFTILNVSDPSNPILLHESAYYQYIDEIAIYNEFIIIGYGYFTFTCGIFNISNPSSPVLVQQMALPLQPLNLKVNGTYLYVQNNYPHELVIYDIEDISNPVLIKQMTLSSYIYQYVIQNNLLYLFNRDTGIEIWELDSNDNFIFYGVLSTPITSFWSQTNSPAIDGNLFFLAFSDRILVIGLDSDDDSIADYLEINKYGTNPFDEDSDGDLMVDWYEISFDLDPLNGTDADLDYDGDNLTNYNESVVLTNPWLNDTDSDSLTDDLELFYGTNPLDSDTDNDILTDFEELFDYFTDPIDNDSDNDSLIDGYEILFYHTDPLNNDTDDDLMDDYFEVHTGLDPLFDDASFDLDLDGLSNYEEYLLGTYPNRSDSDYDGYSDFEEIEAGTDPRDSASYPDYPPHPLPTEPLSLFEGSLTIFLVLSASLYSLSKYRKKRRRNP
;
A
#
# COMPACT_ATOMS: atom_id res chain seq x y z
N MET A 1 25.84 -20.58 53.22
CA MET A 1 26.69 -20.17 54.36
C MET A 1 26.12 -18.88 54.94
N LYS A 2 26.01 -18.84 56.29
CA LYS A 2 25.57 -17.80 57.24
C LYS A 2 25.18 -16.36 56.79
N LYS A 3 23.98 -15.98 57.27
CA LYS A 3 23.54 -14.75 58.02
C LYS A 3 23.51 -13.41 57.26
N SER A 4 22.51 -12.53 57.40
CA SER A 4 21.72 -12.12 58.59
C SER A 4 20.29 -11.66 58.20
N TRP A 5 19.21 -12.15 58.86
CA TRP A 5 18.39 -11.47 59.92
C TRP A 5 17.66 -10.19 59.45
N ASN A 6 16.38 -9.90 59.72
CA ASN A 6 15.26 -10.52 60.46
C ASN A 6 14.01 -9.64 60.13
N ASN A 7 12.83 -10.19 59.80
CA ASN A 7 11.62 -10.29 60.66
C ASN A 7 11.10 -8.93 61.21
N LYS A 8 9.82 -8.53 61.23
CA LYS A 8 8.48 -9.17 61.11
C LYS A 8 7.46 -8.04 61.49
N VAL A 9 6.28 -7.88 60.88
CA VAL A 9 4.94 -8.30 61.42
C VAL A 9 3.94 -7.17 61.78
N ILE A 10 2.66 -7.40 61.39
CA ILE A 10 1.34 -6.90 61.88
C ILE A 10 0.90 -5.52 61.34
N PHE A 11 -0.15 -5.33 60.50
CA PHE A 11 -1.56 -5.82 60.44
C PHE A 11 -2.48 -5.19 61.51
N LEU A 12 -3.33 -4.20 61.15
CA LEU A 12 -4.74 -4.14 61.61
C LEU A 12 -5.52 -2.96 61.01
N SER A 13 -6.55 -3.37 60.29
CA SER A 13 -7.75 -2.71 59.81
C SER A 13 -8.63 -2.09 60.92
N ILE A 14 -9.71 -1.40 60.50
CA ILE A 14 -11.06 -1.31 61.11
C ILE A 14 -11.58 0.08 61.59
N ILE A 15 -12.47 0.63 60.73
CA ILE A 15 -13.88 1.04 60.96
C ILE A 15 -14.22 2.41 61.62
N LEU A 16 -14.84 3.24 60.78
CA LEU A 16 -16.08 4.04 60.92
C LEU A 16 -16.56 4.51 62.31
N ILE A 17 -16.73 5.83 62.42
CA ILE A 17 -17.97 6.52 62.88
C ILE A 17 -18.06 7.81 62.03
N LEU A 18 -18.82 7.85 60.92
CA LEU A 18 -20.24 8.23 60.78
C LEU A 18 -20.67 9.52 61.52
N PHE A 19 -20.81 10.63 60.79
CA PHE A 19 -22.12 11.26 60.48
C PHE A 19 -21.93 12.62 59.76
N GLY A 20 -22.29 12.68 58.47
CA GLY A 20 -23.44 13.46 58.00
C GLY A 20 -23.30 14.97 57.74
N VAL A 21 -23.34 15.30 56.44
CA VAL A 21 -24.17 16.33 55.77
C VAL A 21 -23.99 17.82 56.16
N SER A 22 -23.54 18.66 55.20
CA SER A 22 -24.47 19.52 54.42
C SER A 22 -23.78 20.36 53.34
N LEU A 23 -24.42 20.42 52.17
CA LEU A 23 -24.28 21.40 51.09
C LEU A 23 -23.97 22.84 51.55
N ALA A 24 -23.13 23.55 50.78
CA ALA A 24 -23.42 24.91 50.27
C ALA A 24 -22.32 25.43 49.32
N VAL A 25 -22.62 25.38 48.02
CA VAL A 25 -22.43 26.36 46.92
C VAL A 25 -21.54 27.63 47.14
N ILE A 26 -20.77 27.96 46.08
CA ILE A 26 -20.21 29.26 45.58
C ILE A 26 -18.84 29.76 46.16
N PRO A 27 -18.03 30.58 45.44
CA PRO A 27 -17.23 30.40 44.20
C PRO A 27 -15.71 30.62 44.44
N LYS A 28 -14.84 30.31 43.45
CA LYS A 28 -13.47 30.85 43.45
C LYS A 28 -12.97 31.24 42.04
N TYR A 29 -13.32 32.44 41.62
CA TYR A 29 -12.51 33.24 40.70
C TYR A 29 -12.04 34.50 41.45
N LYS A 30 -10.74 34.56 41.78
CA LYS A 30 -9.93 35.79 41.75
C LYS A 30 -8.50 35.52 42.22
N GLU A 31 -7.58 36.10 41.43
CA GLU A 31 -6.15 36.34 41.69
C GLU A 31 -5.18 35.20 41.37
N MET A 32 -4.78 35.10 40.11
CA MET A 32 -3.36 35.12 39.73
C MET A 32 -3.17 36.05 38.53
N LEU A 33 -2.56 37.21 38.80
CA LEU A 33 -1.94 38.09 37.82
C LEU A 33 -0.46 37.68 37.76
N SER A 34 -0.13 36.86 36.78
CA SER A 34 1.20 36.66 36.20
C SER A 34 0.98 36.36 34.72
N ASP A 35 1.90 36.81 33.87
CA ASP A 35 1.82 36.73 32.41
C ASP A 35 1.40 35.32 31.95
N PRO A 36 0.32 35.14 31.15
CA PRO A 36 -0.11 33.83 30.65
C PRO A 36 1.00 33.11 29.87
N SER A 37 1.79 33.87 29.10
CA SER A 37 2.90 33.36 28.28
C SER A 37 3.98 32.63 29.08
N GLU A 38 4.32 33.09 30.29
CA GLU A 38 5.34 32.43 31.14
C GLU A 38 4.84 31.11 31.76
N VAL A 39 3.52 30.93 31.91
CA VAL A 39 2.93 29.71 32.48
C VAL A 39 2.73 28.63 31.42
N ILE A 40 2.36 29.04 30.20
CA ILE A 40 2.17 28.17 29.03
C ILE A 40 3.51 27.52 28.64
N ILE A 41 4.59 28.31 28.56
CA ILE A 41 5.94 27.81 28.21
C ILE A 41 6.45 26.76 29.22
N ASN A 42 6.16 26.91 30.52
CA ASN A 42 6.67 25.97 31.54
C ASN A 42 5.90 24.64 31.58
N LYS A 43 4.63 24.61 31.16
CA LYS A 43 3.85 23.37 31.05
C LYS A 43 4.15 22.60 29.76
N ALA A 44 4.29 23.29 28.63
CA ALA A 44 4.70 22.69 27.35
C ALA A 44 6.08 21.99 27.47
N ASN A 45 7.03 22.62 28.17
CA ASN A 45 8.34 22.03 28.42
C ASN A 45 8.31 20.75 29.30
N GLU A 46 7.32 20.59 30.19
CA GLU A 46 7.18 19.37 31.01
C GLU A 46 6.61 18.17 30.22
N GLN A 47 5.82 18.41 29.16
CA GLN A 47 5.38 17.36 28.23
C GLN A 47 6.47 16.99 27.20
N LEU A 48 7.26 17.97 26.72
CA LEU A 48 8.35 17.77 25.75
C LEU A 48 9.54 16.95 26.29
N ASP A 49 9.85 17.06 27.59
CA ASP A 49 10.95 16.32 28.23
C ASP A 49 10.77 14.77 28.22
N SER A 50 9.60 14.28 27.79
CA SER A 50 9.32 12.85 27.66
C SER A 50 9.69 12.25 26.28
N CYS A 51 10.01 13.07 25.26
CA CYS A 51 10.19 12.59 23.88
C CYS A 51 11.60 12.71 23.26
N PHE A 52 12.58 13.35 23.87
CA PHE A 52 13.92 13.45 23.26
C PHE A 52 15.06 13.03 24.21
N LEU A 53 15.59 11.82 23.98
CA LEU A 53 16.92 11.43 24.45
C LEU A 53 17.98 12.06 23.53
N THR A 54 18.54 13.20 23.90
CA THR A 54 19.77 13.69 23.25
C THR A 54 21.00 13.00 23.85
N PRO A 55 21.90 12.42 23.03
CA PRO A 55 23.24 12.07 23.49
C PRO A 55 24.11 13.34 23.49
N GLU A 56 24.58 13.75 24.67
CA GLU A 56 25.73 14.64 24.81
C GLU A 56 26.94 14.04 24.07
N ASN A 57 27.23 14.48 22.84
CA ASN A 57 28.57 14.70 22.31
C ASN A 57 28.52 15.41 20.94
N ASP A 58 29.18 16.56 20.94
CA ASP A 58 29.41 17.54 19.88
C ASP A 58 30.23 16.96 18.70
N THR A 59 29.58 16.13 17.89
CA THR A 59 30.00 15.78 16.52
C THR A 59 28.78 15.95 15.64
N HIS A 60 28.68 17.06 14.89
CA HIS A 60 27.67 17.20 13.82
C HIS A 60 27.85 16.04 12.84
N TYR A 61 26.97 15.05 12.95
CA TYR A 61 26.77 14.06 11.90
C TYR A 61 25.88 14.76 10.87
N GLN A 62 26.26 14.79 9.60
CA GLN A 62 25.40 15.40 8.60
C GLN A 62 24.18 14.49 8.40
N ASN A 63 22.99 15.00 8.71
CA ASN A 63 21.77 14.25 8.44
C ASN A 63 21.43 14.32 6.94
N LEU A 64 20.57 13.37 6.56
CA LEU A 64 19.98 13.34 5.23
C LEU A 64 18.48 13.53 5.39
N THR A 65 17.87 14.33 4.54
CA THR A 65 16.41 14.47 4.49
C THR A 65 15.88 14.37 3.06
N VAL A 66 14.58 14.09 2.95
CA VAL A 66 13.90 13.93 1.67
C VAL A 66 13.73 15.29 1.01
N ILE A 67 14.23 15.45 -0.21
CA ILE A 67 14.00 16.64 -1.04
C ILE A 67 12.66 16.53 -1.77
N ASP A 68 12.44 15.36 -2.39
CA ASP A 68 11.27 15.13 -3.24
C ASP A 68 11.02 13.62 -3.42
N GLU A 69 9.80 13.27 -3.79
CA GLU A 69 9.38 11.92 -4.15
C GLU A 69 8.75 11.91 -5.54
N TRP A 70 9.45 11.30 -6.50
CA TRP A 70 8.91 11.12 -7.84
C TRP A 70 8.06 9.85 -7.90
N GLY A 71 6.75 10.02 -7.79
CA GLY A 71 5.80 8.92 -7.93
C GLY A 71 5.65 8.47 -9.38
N PHE A 72 5.98 7.22 -9.69
CA PHE A 72 5.75 6.60 -11.01
C PHE A 72 4.62 5.57 -11.01
N GLY A 73 3.95 5.44 -9.87
CA GLY A 73 2.87 4.49 -9.64
C GLY A 73 3.40 3.11 -9.28
N ARG A 74 2.78 2.46 -8.28
CA ARG A 74 2.88 1.00 -8.13
C ARG A 74 2.30 0.36 -9.38
N TYR A 75 2.63 -0.92 -9.59
CA TYR A 75 1.94 -1.85 -10.50
C TYR A 75 0.53 -1.34 -10.81
N LEU A 76 0.37 -0.61 -11.92
CA LEU A 76 -0.95 -0.15 -12.31
C LEU A 76 -1.63 -1.42 -12.80
N GLN A 77 -2.21 -2.17 -11.86
CA GLN A 77 -3.05 -3.31 -12.13
C GLN A 77 -4.28 -2.75 -12.83
N ILE A 78 -4.16 -2.45 -14.13
CA ILE A 78 -5.23 -1.81 -14.89
C ILE A 78 -6.27 -2.88 -15.15
N GLN A 79 -7.43 -2.72 -14.56
CA GLN A 79 -8.49 -3.72 -14.60
C GLN A 79 -9.58 -3.33 -15.60
N ASP A 80 -9.85 -2.03 -15.72
CA ASP A 80 -10.89 -1.52 -16.62
C ASP A 80 -10.54 -0.14 -17.20
N ILE A 81 -11.14 0.19 -18.34
CA ILE A 81 -10.86 1.42 -19.12
C ILE A 81 -12.15 2.08 -19.57
N ALA A 82 -12.21 3.40 -19.42
CA ALA A 82 -13.22 4.23 -20.05
C ALA A 82 -12.55 5.34 -20.86
N VAL A 83 -13.05 5.61 -22.06
CA VAL A 83 -12.55 6.69 -22.92
C VAL A 83 -13.70 7.65 -23.21
N VAL A 84 -13.53 8.92 -22.87
CA VAL A 84 -14.51 9.99 -23.12
C VAL A 84 -13.82 11.12 -23.86
N GLY A 85 -14.17 11.27 -25.15
CA GLY A 85 -13.51 12.22 -26.04
C GLY A 85 -12.01 11.92 -26.14
N ASN A 86 -11.17 12.85 -25.72
CA ASN A 86 -9.72 12.68 -25.76
C ASN A 86 -9.12 12.19 -24.43
N ILE A 87 -9.94 11.89 -23.42
CA ILE A 87 -9.46 11.49 -22.09
C ILE A 87 -9.68 10.00 -21.89
N THR A 88 -8.63 9.30 -21.48
CA THR A 88 -8.66 7.90 -21.07
C THR A 88 -8.58 7.84 -19.55
N TYR A 89 -9.56 7.18 -18.95
CA TYR A 89 -9.70 6.93 -17.52
C TYR A 89 -9.41 5.46 -17.25
N LEU A 90 -8.53 5.18 -16.30
CA LEU A 90 -8.07 3.84 -15.97
C LEU A 90 -8.43 3.52 -14.52
N ALA A 91 -9.23 2.47 -14.31
CA ALA A 91 -9.38 1.86 -13.00
C ALA A 91 -8.17 0.97 -12.74
N THR A 92 -7.42 1.27 -11.67
CA THR A 92 -6.18 0.56 -11.36
C THR A 92 -6.23 -0.05 -9.97
N GLY A 93 -5.29 -0.94 -9.67
CA GLY A 93 -5.07 -1.46 -8.32
C GLY A 93 -4.71 -0.41 -7.27
N TRP A 94 -4.48 0.85 -7.65
CA TRP A 94 -3.98 1.94 -6.79
C TRP A 94 -4.65 3.28 -7.12
N GLY A 95 -5.95 3.26 -7.42
CA GLY A 95 -6.72 4.47 -7.69
C GLY A 95 -7.08 4.68 -9.16
N LEU A 96 -7.55 5.89 -9.45
CA LEU A 96 -7.91 6.34 -10.80
C LEU A 96 -6.73 7.04 -11.45
N VAL A 97 -6.45 6.72 -12.71
CA VAL A 97 -5.39 7.37 -13.51
C VAL A 97 -5.95 7.95 -14.80
N LEU A 98 -5.59 9.19 -15.12
CA LEU A 98 -6.06 9.92 -16.30
C LEU A 98 -4.92 10.15 -17.31
N TYR A 99 -5.22 9.88 -18.58
CA TYR A 99 -4.34 10.18 -19.71
C TYR A 99 -5.05 11.03 -20.75
N ASN A 100 -4.32 11.99 -21.33
CA ASN A 100 -4.72 12.66 -22.55
C ASN A 100 -4.28 11.80 -23.73
N THR A 101 -5.26 11.39 -24.54
CA THR A 101 -5.11 10.51 -25.69
C THR A 101 -5.48 11.21 -27.00
N SER A 102 -5.46 12.56 -27.01
CA SER A 102 -5.66 13.37 -28.23
C SER A 102 -4.68 12.99 -29.36
N ASP A 103 -3.45 12.62 -29.00
CA ASP A 103 -2.50 11.94 -29.88
C ASP A 103 -2.30 10.50 -29.38
N PRO A 104 -2.97 9.51 -29.99
CA PRO A 104 -2.88 8.11 -29.60
C PRO A 104 -1.48 7.52 -29.77
N ALA A 105 -0.60 8.17 -30.54
CA ALA A 105 0.81 7.77 -30.63
C ALA A 105 1.65 8.29 -29.47
N LYS A 106 1.15 9.27 -28.72
CA LYS A 106 1.82 9.93 -27.61
C LYS A 106 0.82 10.27 -26.51
N PRO A 107 0.21 9.25 -25.86
CA PRO A 107 -0.63 9.50 -24.69
C PRO A 107 0.21 10.21 -23.63
N THR A 108 -0.35 11.23 -22.98
CA THR A 108 0.33 11.97 -21.92
C THR A 108 -0.42 11.83 -20.62
N PHE A 109 0.28 11.43 -19.55
CA PHE A 109 -0.26 11.40 -18.20
C PHE A 109 -0.82 12.78 -17.83
N ILE A 110 -2.00 12.81 -17.20
CA ILE A 110 -2.62 14.03 -16.68
C ILE A 110 -2.51 14.07 -15.16
N SER A 111 -3.08 13.06 -14.49
CA SER A 111 -3.18 13.02 -13.02
C SER A 111 -3.54 11.61 -12.53
N LYS A 112 -3.49 11.44 -11.21
CA LYS A 112 -3.98 10.27 -10.48
C LYS A 112 -4.64 10.71 -9.17
N THR A 113 -5.52 9.90 -8.62
CA THR A 113 -6.04 10.10 -7.25
C THR A 113 -5.00 9.70 -6.19
N SER A 114 -5.02 10.34 -5.02
CA SER A 114 -4.10 10.07 -3.90
C SER A 114 -4.35 8.75 -3.16
N ASP A 115 -5.58 8.23 -3.19
CA ASP A 115 -6.00 7.14 -2.32
C ASP A 115 -5.77 5.73 -2.90
N PHE A 116 -5.34 4.81 -2.05
CA PHE A 116 -4.88 3.45 -2.40
C PHE A 116 -6.00 2.41 -2.54
N TYR A 117 -7.15 2.77 -3.12
CA TYR A 117 -8.18 1.78 -3.43
C TYR A 117 -7.84 1.01 -4.71
N SER A 118 -7.96 -0.31 -4.65
CA SER A 118 -7.94 -1.15 -5.84
C SER A 118 -9.30 -1.11 -6.50
N PHE A 119 -9.36 -0.75 -7.78
CA PHE A 119 -10.59 -0.68 -8.56
C PHE A 119 -10.59 -1.67 -9.72
N ASN A 120 -11.74 -2.30 -9.95
CA ASN A 120 -11.91 -3.31 -11.00
C ASN A 120 -12.95 -2.99 -12.08
N LYS A 121 -13.75 -1.94 -11.86
CA LYS A 121 -14.73 -1.47 -12.84
C LYS A 121 -14.80 0.06 -12.82
N ILE A 122 -14.92 0.66 -14.01
CA ILE A 122 -15.10 2.11 -14.18
C ILE A 122 -16.32 2.43 -15.04
N SER A 123 -17.05 3.48 -14.65
CA SER A 123 -18.06 4.11 -15.50
C SER A 123 -17.87 5.62 -15.43
N VAL A 124 -17.99 6.31 -16.55
CA VAL A 124 -17.83 7.77 -16.64
C VAL A 124 -19.14 8.38 -17.13
N SER A 125 -19.65 9.36 -16.40
CA SER A 125 -20.84 10.14 -16.77
C SER A 125 -20.55 11.62 -16.58
N ASP A 126 -20.52 12.37 -17.68
CA ASP A 126 -20.11 13.77 -17.72
C ASP A 126 -18.74 14.01 -17.06
N GLU A 127 -18.70 14.74 -15.95
CA GLU A 127 -17.48 15.09 -15.19
C GLU A 127 -17.24 14.12 -14.01
N LEU A 128 -18.13 13.15 -13.78
CA LEU A 128 -18.06 12.19 -12.68
C LEU A 128 -17.55 10.82 -13.14
N VAL A 129 -16.69 10.25 -12.32
CA VAL A 129 -16.13 8.91 -12.50
C VAL A 129 -16.57 8.03 -11.33
N PHE A 130 -17.14 6.88 -11.66
CA PHE A 130 -17.69 5.91 -10.72
C PHE A 130 -16.81 4.66 -10.73
N LEU A 131 -16.25 4.32 -9.58
CA LEU A 131 -15.24 3.28 -9.44
C LEU A 131 -15.69 2.23 -8.43
N ARG A 132 -15.68 0.97 -8.88
CA ARG A 132 -15.95 -0.16 -8.00
C ARG A 132 -14.66 -0.64 -7.34
N GLN A 133 -14.67 -0.81 -6.03
CA GLN A 133 -13.56 -1.45 -5.31
C GLN A 133 -13.45 -2.96 -5.60
N SER A 134 -12.24 -3.44 -5.89
CA SER A 134 -11.94 -4.83 -6.26
C SER A 134 -12.24 -5.84 -5.16
N TYR A 135 -11.92 -5.51 -3.90
CA TYR A 135 -12.05 -6.39 -2.72
C TYR A 135 -12.89 -5.75 -1.62
N GLY A 136 -14.04 -5.18 -1.98
CA GLY A 136 -14.90 -4.53 -1.01
C GLY A 136 -16.32 -4.27 -1.49
N TYR A 137 -17.05 -3.56 -0.64
CA TYR A 137 -18.45 -3.23 -0.78
C TYR A 137 -18.61 -1.73 -1.04
N ARG A 138 -17.75 -1.14 -1.88
CA ARG A 138 -17.65 0.31 -2.04
C ARG A 138 -17.74 0.75 -3.50
N LEU A 139 -18.51 1.82 -3.71
CA LEU A 139 -18.57 2.60 -4.94
C LEU A 139 -18.01 3.99 -4.64
N ILE A 140 -16.86 4.30 -5.23
CA ILE A 140 -16.21 5.59 -5.10
C ILE A 140 -16.67 6.50 -6.23
N ILE A 141 -17.06 7.73 -5.89
CA ILE A 141 -17.41 8.78 -6.85
C ILE A 141 -16.31 9.84 -6.83
N VAL A 142 -15.71 10.06 -7.99
CA VAL A 142 -14.63 11.02 -8.20
C VAL A 142 -15.13 12.13 -9.11
N ASN A 143 -15.00 13.37 -8.65
CA ASN A 143 -15.20 14.54 -9.49
C ASN A 143 -13.93 14.82 -10.30
N CYS A 144 -14.05 14.78 -11.62
CA CYS A 144 -13.00 15.04 -12.59
C CYS A 144 -13.26 16.32 -13.42
N SER A 145 -14.01 17.28 -12.88
CA SER A 145 -14.22 18.59 -13.52
C SER A 145 -12.90 19.34 -13.71
N ASP A 146 -11.97 19.21 -12.74
CA ASP A 146 -10.56 19.53 -12.92
C ASP A 146 -9.76 18.24 -13.13
N LEU A 147 -9.35 18.01 -14.37
CA LEU A 147 -8.60 16.79 -14.74
C LEU A 147 -7.22 16.74 -14.09
N LEU A 148 -6.64 17.87 -13.65
CA LEU A 148 -5.34 17.86 -12.98
C LEU A 148 -5.44 17.44 -11.52
N ASN A 149 -6.59 17.69 -10.89
CA ASN A 149 -6.84 17.42 -9.47
C ASN A 149 -8.19 16.69 -9.30
N PRO A 150 -8.28 15.41 -9.69
CA PRO A 150 -9.50 14.63 -9.46
C PRO A 150 -9.72 14.42 -7.96
N VAL A 151 -10.92 14.75 -7.47
CA VAL A 151 -11.27 14.71 -6.05
C VAL A 151 -12.30 13.62 -5.78
N ILE A 152 -12.05 12.74 -4.82
CA ILE A 152 -13.07 11.82 -4.31
C ILE A 152 -14.10 12.66 -3.55
N ILE A 153 -15.34 12.65 -4.03
CA ILE A 153 -16.44 13.41 -3.42
C ILE A 153 -17.39 12.52 -2.63
N ASN A 154 -17.34 11.20 -2.84
CA ASN A 154 -18.15 10.26 -2.08
C ASN A 154 -17.58 8.83 -2.11
N ASP A 155 -17.83 8.08 -1.04
CA ASP A 155 -17.55 6.64 -0.90
C ASP A 155 -18.80 5.96 -0.32
N ILE A 156 -19.51 5.22 -1.17
CA ILE A 156 -20.80 4.63 -0.80
C ILE A 156 -20.61 3.15 -0.55
N VAL A 157 -21.06 2.69 0.61
CA VAL A 157 -21.15 1.26 0.88
C VAL A 157 -22.30 0.65 0.08
N ILE A 158 -21.96 -0.19 -0.88
CA ILE A 158 -22.88 -0.97 -1.71
C ILE A 158 -22.48 -2.45 -1.59
N ASN A 159 -23.47 -3.34 -1.37
CA ASN A 159 -23.27 -4.81 -1.43
C ASN A 159 -22.44 -5.21 -2.67
N GLU A 160 -21.83 -6.40 -2.69
CA GLU A 160 -20.92 -6.86 -3.76
C GLU A 160 -21.45 -6.44 -5.14
N LEU A 161 -20.82 -5.42 -5.72
CA LEU A 161 -21.17 -4.89 -7.03
C LEU A 161 -20.49 -5.78 -8.06
N ASP A 162 -21.18 -6.30 -9.06
CA ASP A 162 -20.59 -7.12 -10.12
C ASP A 162 -20.25 -6.25 -11.34
N ASP A 163 -21.20 -5.40 -11.74
CA ASP A 163 -21.05 -4.47 -12.85
C ASP A 163 -21.94 -3.24 -12.61
N LEU A 164 -21.57 -2.11 -13.20
CA LEU A 164 -22.33 -0.86 -13.12
C LEU A 164 -22.37 -0.12 -14.45
N ILE A 165 -23.48 0.56 -14.70
CA ILE A 165 -23.64 1.50 -15.82
C ILE A 165 -24.30 2.77 -15.30
N ILE A 166 -23.72 3.91 -15.64
CA ILE A 166 -24.28 5.23 -15.34
C ILE A 166 -24.65 5.93 -16.65
N GLU A 167 -25.90 6.39 -16.76
CA GLU A 167 -26.38 7.19 -17.89
C GLU A 167 -27.01 8.48 -17.36
N GLY A 168 -26.29 9.60 -17.53
CA GLY A 168 -26.62 10.87 -16.89
C GLY A 168 -26.63 10.71 -15.37
N ASP A 169 -27.75 11.01 -14.74
CA ASP A 169 -27.94 10.91 -13.28
C ASP A 169 -28.40 9.51 -12.81
N ILE A 170 -28.68 8.56 -13.69
CA ILE A 170 -29.25 7.27 -13.30
C ILE A 170 -28.20 6.16 -13.43
N GLY A 171 -28.00 5.40 -12.35
CA GLY A 171 -27.14 4.23 -12.35
C GLY A 171 -27.89 2.92 -12.19
N TYR A 172 -27.46 1.91 -12.95
CA TYR A 172 -27.94 0.53 -12.89
C TYR A 172 -26.80 -0.34 -12.37
N LEU A 173 -27.01 -1.00 -11.23
CA LEU A 173 -25.99 -1.73 -10.51
C LEU A 173 -26.40 -3.18 -10.36
N ALA A 174 -25.63 -4.12 -10.91
CA ALA A 174 -25.80 -5.54 -10.64
C ALA A 174 -25.10 -5.87 -9.31
N THR A 175 -25.86 -6.28 -8.31
CA THR A 175 -25.35 -6.46 -6.94
C THR A 175 -25.67 -7.83 -6.37
N SER A 176 -24.82 -8.27 -5.47
CA SER A 176 -24.85 -9.56 -4.78
C SER A 176 -24.68 -9.32 -3.28
N TYR A 177 -25.42 -10.03 -2.45
CA TYR A 177 -25.35 -9.89 -1.00
C TYR A 177 -25.49 -11.25 -0.33
N THR A 178 -24.59 -11.58 0.59
CA THR A 178 -24.59 -12.89 1.27
C THR A 178 -24.95 -12.69 2.74
N LEU A 179 -26.06 -13.28 3.17
CA LEU A 179 -26.44 -13.42 4.58
C LEU A 179 -26.55 -14.90 4.90
N SER A 180 -25.78 -15.39 5.88
CA SER A 180 -25.98 -16.70 6.53
C SER A 180 -26.46 -17.83 5.60
N GLU A 181 -25.53 -18.40 4.83
CA GLU A 181 -25.73 -19.47 3.82
C GLU A 181 -26.61 -19.14 2.59
N ASP A 182 -27.33 -18.00 2.54
CA ASP A 182 -28.14 -17.58 1.39
C ASP A 182 -27.56 -16.31 0.72
N THR A 183 -27.20 -16.42 -0.57
CA THR A 183 -26.80 -15.29 -1.41
C THR A 183 -28.00 -14.74 -2.17
N MET A 184 -28.32 -13.46 -1.96
CA MET A 184 -29.33 -12.69 -2.68
C MET A 184 -28.68 -11.85 -3.76
N HIS A 185 -29.17 -11.93 -4.99
CA HIS A 185 -28.73 -11.08 -6.10
C HIS A 185 -29.81 -10.07 -6.47
N SER A 186 -29.44 -8.87 -6.89
CA SER A 186 -30.40 -7.83 -7.31
C SER A 186 -29.83 -6.87 -8.35
N ILE A 187 -30.71 -6.30 -9.18
CA ILE A 187 -30.41 -5.07 -9.94
C ILE A 187 -30.90 -3.91 -9.10
N GLN A 188 -30.01 -3.00 -8.71
CA GLN A 188 -30.37 -1.78 -7.98
C GLN A 188 -30.29 -0.58 -8.91
N ILE A 189 -31.26 0.32 -8.80
CA ILE A 189 -31.30 1.54 -9.60
C ILE A 189 -31.13 2.73 -8.66
N TYR A 190 -30.13 3.56 -8.92
CA TYR A 190 -29.75 4.72 -8.12
C TYR A 190 -29.91 6.02 -8.90
N ASN A 191 -30.23 7.09 -8.17
CA ASN A 191 -30.16 8.46 -8.63
C ASN A 191 -28.89 9.12 -8.05
N PHE A 192 -28.06 9.66 -8.94
CA PHE A 192 -26.82 10.38 -8.68
C PHE A 192 -26.91 11.87 -9.01
N SER A 193 -28.13 12.43 -9.18
CA SER A 193 -28.33 13.88 -9.39
C SER A 193 -27.70 14.74 -8.27
N ASP A 194 -27.65 14.19 -7.05
CA ASP A 194 -26.78 14.68 -5.97
C ASP A 194 -25.75 13.58 -5.67
N PRO A 195 -24.51 13.69 -6.19
CA PRO A 195 -23.50 12.65 -6.02
C PRO A 195 -22.99 12.54 -4.58
N LEU A 196 -23.21 13.54 -3.72
CA LEU A 196 -22.89 13.47 -2.29
C LEU A 196 -23.92 12.65 -1.51
N ASN A 197 -25.18 12.64 -1.99
CA ASN A 197 -26.28 11.92 -1.34
C ASN A 197 -27.09 11.09 -2.35
N PRO A 198 -26.50 10.05 -2.95
CA PRO A 198 -27.18 9.26 -3.95
C PRO A 198 -28.33 8.44 -3.35
N ILE A 199 -29.44 8.39 -4.07
CA ILE A 199 -30.69 7.79 -3.58
C ILE A 199 -31.01 6.55 -4.39
N ARG A 200 -31.16 5.40 -3.71
CA ARG A 200 -31.70 4.20 -4.36
C ARG A 200 -33.17 4.42 -4.73
N ILE A 201 -33.46 4.43 -6.02
CA ILE A 201 -34.81 4.61 -6.58
C ILE A 201 -35.62 3.32 -6.43
N SER A 202 -35.05 2.20 -6.83
CA SER A 202 -35.72 0.90 -6.85
C SER A 202 -34.71 -0.26 -6.86
N TYR A 203 -35.22 -1.48 -6.75
CA TYR A 203 -34.43 -2.69 -6.99
C TYR A 203 -35.31 -3.81 -7.54
N TYR A 204 -34.68 -4.74 -8.26
CA TYR A 204 -35.29 -5.98 -8.72
C TYR A 204 -34.55 -7.18 -8.11
N ASN A 205 -35.25 -8.05 -7.38
CA ASN A 205 -34.67 -9.23 -6.75
C ASN A 205 -34.50 -10.38 -7.78
N LEU A 206 -33.27 -10.84 -7.98
CA LEU A 206 -32.86 -11.89 -8.92
C LEU A 206 -32.86 -13.29 -8.32
N ARG A 207 -33.27 -13.43 -7.05
CA ARG A 207 -33.22 -14.64 -6.23
C ARG A 207 -31.81 -15.19 -6.12
N SER A 208 -31.44 -16.11 -7.00
CA SER A 208 -30.16 -16.85 -6.98
C SER A 208 -29.36 -16.73 -8.29
N ILE A 209 -29.73 -15.81 -9.20
CA ILE A 209 -29.00 -15.59 -10.44
C ILE A 209 -28.09 -14.38 -10.25
N ARG A 210 -26.77 -14.63 -10.26
CA ARG A 210 -25.73 -13.59 -10.28
C ARG A 210 -25.45 -13.17 -11.71
N TYR A 211 -25.56 -11.87 -12.01
CA TYR A 211 -25.15 -11.35 -13.31
C TYR A 211 -23.68 -10.91 -13.27
N SER A 212 -22.93 -11.31 -14.30
CA SER A 212 -21.51 -11.02 -14.47
C SER A 212 -21.28 -9.67 -15.15
N SER A 213 -22.15 -9.32 -16.10
CA SER A 213 -22.10 -8.06 -16.82
C SER A 213 -23.52 -7.59 -17.20
N ILE A 214 -23.68 -6.28 -17.31
CA ILE A 214 -24.91 -5.60 -17.75
C ILE A 214 -24.60 -4.63 -18.90
N GLU A 215 -25.58 -4.39 -19.78
CA GLU A 215 -25.54 -3.32 -20.80
C GLU A 215 -26.91 -2.70 -20.95
N LYS A 216 -26.99 -1.37 -21.13
CA LYS A 216 -28.25 -0.67 -21.37
C LYS A 216 -28.32 -0.15 -22.80
N GLN A 217 -29.42 -0.42 -23.50
CA GLN A 217 -29.75 0.22 -24.78
C GLN A 217 -31.20 0.67 -24.79
N GLY A 218 -31.41 1.99 -24.87
CA GLY A 218 -32.74 2.58 -24.81
C GLY A 218 -33.46 2.23 -23.50
N ASP A 219 -34.67 1.69 -23.60
CA ASP A 219 -35.51 1.33 -22.45
C ASP A 219 -35.16 -0.05 -21.84
N TYR A 220 -34.15 -0.75 -22.35
CA TYR A 220 -33.85 -2.12 -21.97
C TYR A 220 -32.47 -2.29 -21.36
N LEU A 221 -32.41 -3.07 -20.28
CA LEU A 221 -31.19 -3.51 -19.61
C LEU A 221 -30.98 -5.01 -19.88
N PHE A 222 -29.84 -5.34 -20.45
CA PHE A 222 -29.40 -6.69 -20.82
C PHE A 222 -28.42 -7.18 -19.76
N CYS A 223 -28.52 -8.45 -19.38
CA CYS A 223 -27.66 -9.01 -18.33
C CYS A 223 -27.26 -10.45 -18.68
N VAL A 224 -25.97 -10.78 -18.57
CA VAL A 224 -25.45 -12.16 -18.67
C VAL A 224 -25.11 -12.70 -17.29
N SER A 225 -25.31 -14.01 -17.07
CA SER A 225 -25.20 -14.64 -15.75
C SER A 225 -24.13 -15.72 -15.66
N TYR A 226 -23.67 -15.97 -14.43
CA TYR A 226 -22.86 -17.14 -14.05
C TYR A 226 -23.70 -18.42 -13.85
N ARG A 227 -24.87 -18.52 -14.52
CA ARG A 227 -25.75 -19.70 -14.46
C ARG A 227 -26.30 -20.10 -15.82
N ASN A 228 -25.51 -19.93 -16.88
CA ASN A 228 -25.90 -20.25 -18.25
C ASN A 228 -27.22 -19.57 -18.67
N THR A 229 -27.38 -18.28 -18.36
CA THR A 229 -28.53 -17.50 -18.84
C THR A 229 -28.14 -16.08 -19.21
N PHE A 230 -28.89 -15.47 -20.11
CA PHE A 230 -29.02 -14.02 -20.16
C PHE A 230 -30.47 -13.60 -19.97
N ALA A 231 -30.67 -12.37 -19.52
CA ALA A 231 -31.99 -11.79 -19.28
C ALA A 231 -32.08 -10.38 -19.84
N ILE A 232 -33.31 -9.98 -20.15
CA ILE A 232 -33.63 -8.62 -20.60
C ILE A 232 -34.66 -8.05 -19.64
N PHE A 233 -34.42 -6.84 -19.16
CA PHE A 233 -35.32 -6.07 -18.30
C PHE A 233 -35.78 -4.82 -19.03
N ASP A 234 -37.07 -4.50 -18.90
CA ASP A 234 -37.62 -3.20 -19.26
C ASP A 234 -37.41 -2.26 -18.08
N VAL A 235 -36.66 -1.20 -18.31
CA VAL A 235 -36.30 -0.17 -17.34
C VAL A 235 -36.82 1.21 -17.77
N SER A 236 -37.80 1.26 -18.69
CA SER A 236 -38.48 2.51 -19.08
C SER A 236 -39.13 3.23 -17.89
N ASP A 237 -39.60 2.46 -16.90
CA ASP A 237 -39.97 2.94 -15.58
C ASP A 237 -38.92 2.51 -14.54
N VAL A 238 -38.00 3.42 -14.24
CA VAL A 238 -36.93 3.22 -13.24
C VAL A 238 -37.44 2.89 -11.83
N LEU A 239 -38.71 3.17 -11.53
CA LEU A 239 -39.32 2.80 -10.24
C LEU A 239 -39.77 1.34 -10.22
N ASN A 240 -40.06 0.75 -11.38
CA ASN A 240 -40.64 -0.57 -11.52
C ASN A 240 -39.98 -1.35 -12.67
N PRO A 241 -38.70 -1.74 -12.54
CA PRO A 241 -38.04 -2.59 -13.54
C PRO A 241 -38.78 -3.92 -13.71
N LEU A 242 -38.96 -4.36 -14.96
CA LEU A 242 -39.72 -5.58 -15.29
C LEU A 242 -38.85 -6.58 -16.07
N LEU A 243 -38.80 -7.83 -15.63
CA LEU A 243 -38.19 -8.90 -16.40
C LEU A 243 -39.02 -9.20 -17.67
N VAL A 244 -38.42 -9.01 -18.84
CA VAL A 244 -39.02 -9.27 -20.16
C VAL A 244 -38.86 -10.74 -20.52
N VAL A 245 -37.62 -11.23 -20.52
CA VAL A 245 -37.29 -12.62 -20.90
C VAL A 245 -36.04 -13.09 -20.18
N THR A 246 -35.97 -14.40 -19.94
CA THR A 246 -34.74 -15.11 -19.56
C THR A 246 -34.50 -16.21 -20.59
N VAL A 247 -33.31 -16.23 -21.16
CA VAL A 247 -32.89 -17.21 -22.17
C VAL A 247 -31.79 -18.08 -21.57
N VAL A 248 -31.92 -19.39 -21.73
CA VAL A 248 -30.89 -20.36 -21.30
C VAL A 248 -29.84 -20.47 -22.39
N THR A 249 -28.58 -20.30 -22.01
CA THR A 249 -27.40 -20.45 -22.86
C THR A 249 -26.71 -21.79 -22.60
N ASP A 250 -25.70 -22.09 -23.39
CA ASP A 250 -24.88 -23.29 -23.29
C ASP A 250 -23.76 -23.20 -22.24
N GLU A 251 -23.36 -21.99 -21.88
CA GLU A 251 -22.29 -21.69 -20.92
C GLU A 251 -22.48 -20.33 -20.22
N ASP A 252 -21.59 -20.05 -19.27
CA ASP A 252 -21.53 -18.80 -18.53
C ASP A 252 -20.78 -17.73 -19.35
N TYR A 253 -21.44 -16.60 -19.58
CA TYR A 253 -20.87 -15.46 -20.28
C TYR A 253 -20.39 -14.42 -19.27
N THR A 254 -19.26 -13.78 -19.56
CA THR A 254 -18.61 -12.83 -18.64
C THR A 254 -18.77 -11.39 -19.09
N GLU A 255 -18.95 -11.16 -20.39
CA GLU A 255 -19.04 -9.83 -20.98
C GLU A 255 -20.13 -9.81 -22.08
N LEU A 256 -20.80 -8.67 -22.23
CA LEU A 256 -21.81 -8.47 -23.26
C LEU A 256 -21.74 -7.05 -23.84
N LEU A 257 -22.23 -6.90 -25.07
CA LEU A 257 -22.33 -5.61 -25.75
C LEU A 257 -23.58 -5.62 -26.64
N VAL A 258 -24.31 -4.51 -26.67
CA VAL A 258 -25.51 -4.37 -27.48
C VAL A 258 -25.30 -3.28 -28.51
N ILE A 259 -25.47 -3.62 -29.79
CA ILE A 259 -25.40 -2.66 -30.90
C ILE A 259 -26.61 -2.90 -31.80
N ASP A 260 -27.50 -1.90 -31.86
CA ASP A 260 -28.74 -1.95 -32.63
C ASP A 260 -29.59 -3.17 -32.23
N ASP A 261 -29.88 -4.06 -33.17
CA ASP A 261 -30.70 -5.27 -32.96
C ASP A 261 -29.85 -6.53 -32.66
N LEU A 262 -28.58 -6.35 -32.28
CA LEU A 262 -27.64 -7.45 -32.03
C LEU A 262 -27.07 -7.41 -30.61
N LEU A 263 -27.10 -8.56 -29.95
CA LEU A 263 -26.46 -8.83 -28.66
C LEU A 263 -25.22 -9.68 -28.90
N TYR A 264 -24.06 -9.15 -28.55
CA TYR A 264 -22.78 -9.84 -28.57
C TYR A 264 -22.48 -10.31 -27.16
N MET A 265 -22.08 -11.57 -27.00
CA MET A 265 -21.72 -12.12 -25.70
C MET A 265 -20.44 -12.93 -25.82
N MET A 266 -19.59 -12.82 -24.81
CA MET A 266 -18.34 -13.56 -24.75
C MET A 266 -18.23 -14.35 -23.44
N SER A 267 -17.84 -15.61 -23.56
CA SER A 267 -17.33 -16.44 -22.48
C SER A 267 -15.82 -16.63 -22.67
N ARG A 268 -15.18 -17.32 -21.72
CA ARG A 268 -13.79 -17.74 -21.86
C ARG A 268 -13.53 -18.63 -23.09
N TYR A 269 -14.56 -19.29 -23.62
CA TYR A 269 -14.44 -20.31 -24.67
C TYR A 269 -15.28 -20.04 -25.92
N THR A 270 -16.21 -19.09 -25.89
CA THR A 270 -16.98 -18.73 -27.08
C THR A 270 -17.27 -17.24 -27.18
N PHE A 271 -17.52 -16.83 -28.42
CA PHE A 271 -18.09 -15.54 -28.77
C PHE A 271 -19.34 -15.78 -29.60
N GLN A 272 -20.48 -15.25 -29.16
CA GLN A 272 -21.79 -15.45 -29.78
C GLN A 272 -22.42 -14.12 -30.20
N ILE A 273 -23.19 -14.19 -31.29
CA ILE A 273 -24.07 -13.09 -31.72
C ILE A 273 -25.51 -13.58 -31.69
N TRP A 274 -26.38 -12.79 -31.07
CA TRP A 274 -27.81 -13.03 -30.98
C TRP A 274 -28.57 -11.89 -31.65
N ASN A 275 -29.60 -12.24 -32.42
CA ASN A 275 -30.56 -11.28 -32.94
C ASN A 275 -31.63 -11.02 -31.88
N ILE A 276 -31.76 -9.76 -31.49
CA ILE A 276 -32.70 -9.24 -30.48
C ILE A 276 -33.72 -8.26 -31.07
N SER A 277 -33.90 -8.23 -32.40
CA SER A 277 -34.95 -7.42 -33.05
C SER A 277 -36.36 -7.77 -32.54
N ASP A 278 -36.56 -8.99 -32.07
CA ASP A 278 -37.66 -9.39 -31.20
C ASP A 278 -37.10 -9.76 -29.82
N ILE A 279 -37.09 -8.79 -28.91
CA ILE A 279 -36.60 -8.95 -27.53
C ILE A 279 -37.37 -10.03 -26.74
N PHE A 280 -38.58 -10.42 -27.16
CA PHE A 280 -39.34 -11.49 -26.51
C PHE A 280 -38.90 -12.88 -26.99
N HIS A 281 -38.25 -12.96 -28.15
CA HIS A 281 -37.75 -14.19 -28.74
C HIS A 281 -36.34 -14.01 -29.34
N PRO A 282 -35.31 -13.73 -28.52
CA PRO A 282 -33.94 -13.67 -29.01
C PRO A 282 -33.54 -14.95 -29.72
N THR A 283 -32.79 -14.83 -30.83
CA THR A 283 -32.32 -15.98 -31.61
C THR A 283 -30.82 -15.96 -31.79
N LEU A 284 -30.15 -17.08 -31.52
CA LEU A 284 -28.73 -17.24 -31.79
C LEU A 284 -28.47 -17.16 -33.31
N CYS A 285 -27.56 -16.28 -33.71
CA CYS A 285 -27.15 -16.12 -35.10
C CYS A 285 -25.99 -17.05 -35.45
N ASP A 286 -24.89 -16.97 -34.69
CA ASP A 286 -23.67 -17.76 -34.91
C ASP A 286 -22.79 -17.80 -33.65
N THR A 287 -21.86 -18.77 -33.60
CA THR A 287 -20.95 -19.03 -32.47
C THR A 287 -19.53 -19.26 -32.98
N VAL A 288 -18.56 -18.56 -32.38
CA VAL A 288 -17.12 -18.81 -32.55
C VAL A 288 -16.58 -19.48 -31.30
N TYR A 289 -15.76 -20.52 -31.47
CA TYR A 289 -15.03 -21.16 -30.36
C TYR A 289 -13.65 -20.53 -30.22
N LEU A 290 -13.31 -20.17 -28.99
CA LEU A 290 -12.11 -19.47 -28.57
C LEU A 290 -11.37 -20.27 -27.49
N SER A 291 -10.17 -19.83 -27.13
CA SER A 291 -9.39 -20.39 -26.02
C SER A 291 -8.85 -19.24 -25.16
N GLY A 292 -9.44 -19.03 -23.99
CA GLY A 292 -8.96 -18.02 -23.05
C GLY A 292 -9.32 -16.57 -23.41
N ALA A 293 -10.52 -16.34 -23.94
CA ALA A 293 -10.97 -14.97 -24.21
C ALA A 293 -11.24 -14.19 -22.90
N ILE A 294 -10.83 -12.92 -22.87
CA ILE A 294 -10.92 -12.07 -21.68
C ILE A 294 -11.60 -10.73 -21.91
N ALA A 295 -11.48 -10.15 -23.12
CA ALA A 295 -12.07 -8.86 -23.44
C ALA A 295 -12.49 -8.82 -24.91
N PHE A 296 -13.59 -8.14 -25.22
CA PHE A 296 -13.93 -7.84 -26.62
C PHE A 296 -14.51 -6.45 -26.83
N SER A 297 -14.39 -5.95 -28.07
CA SER A 297 -15.09 -4.76 -28.53
C SER A 297 -15.58 -4.95 -29.96
N VAL A 298 -16.65 -4.25 -30.33
CA VAL A 298 -17.23 -4.32 -31.68
C VAL A 298 -17.36 -2.93 -32.27
N GLN A 299 -16.78 -2.73 -33.45
CA GLN A 299 -16.87 -1.48 -34.18
C GLN A 299 -16.86 -1.70 -35.69
N ASN A 300 -17.69 -0.96 -36.43
CA ASN A 300 -17.72 -0.97 -37.89
C ASN A 300 -17.87 -2.38 -38.50
N ASN A 301 -18.69 -3.23 -37.85
CA ASN A 301 -18.89 -4.63 -38.20
C ASN A 301 -17.67 -5.55 -38.04
N LEU A 302 -16.69 -5.15 -37.22
CA LEU A 302 -15.56 -5.97 -36.81
C LEU A 302 -15.63 -6.20 -35.31
N ALA A 303 -15.40 -7.45 -34.89
CA ALA A 303 -15.19 -7.80 -33.49
C ALA A 303 -13.69 -7.96 -33.25
N TYR A 304 -13.19 -7.29 -32.22
CA TYR A 304 -11.81 -7.32 -31.75
C TYR A 304 -11.81 -8.06 -30.42
N ILE A 305 -11.04 -9.14 -30.32
CA ILE A 305 -11.07 -10.05 -29.17
C ILE A 305 -9.64 -10.23 -28.66
N VAL A 306 -9.47 -10.13 -27.34
CA VAL A 306 -8.19 -10.39 -26.67
C VAL A 306 -8.23 -11.78 -26.02
N LEU A 307 -7.22 -12.59 -26.31
CA LEU A 307 -7.01 -13.91 -25.72
C LEU A 307 -5.80 -13.90 -24.78
N THR A 308 -5.85 -14.76 -23.77
CA THR A 308 -4.73 -15.10 -22.88
C THR A 308 -4.66 -16.61 -22.64
N GLU A 309 -3.57 -17.24 -23.08
CA GLU A 309 -3.31 -18.66 -22.84
C GLU A 309 -1.82 -18.89 -22.58
N TYR A 310 -1.48 -19.63 -21.51
CA TYR A 310 -0.11 -20.02 -21.17
C TYR A 310 0.94 -18.90 -21.28
N PHE A 311 0.62 -17.70 -20.77
CA PHE A 311 1.51 -16.52 -20.75
C PHE A 311 1.73 -15.80 -22.10
N GLU A 312 0.92 -16.13 -23.12
CA GLU A 312 0.89 -15.44 -24.40
C GLU A 312 -0.45 -14.69 -24.59
N THR A 313 -0.38 -13.53 -25.24
CA THR A 313 -1.55 -12.74 -25.63
C THR A 313 -1.70 -12.66 -27.13
N GLU A 314 -2.94 -12.83 -27.58
CA GLU A 314 -3.30 -12.70 -28.99
C GLU A 314 -4.45 -11.70 -29.14
N PHE A 315 -4.38 -10.89 -30.19
CA PHE A 315 -5.47 -10.01 -30.60
C PHE A 315 -6.07 -10.52 -31.90
N LEU A 316 -7.33 -10.94 -31.83
CA LEU A 316 -8.06 -11.52 -32.95
C LEU A 316 -9.03 -10.51 -33.54
N ILE A 317 -9.17 -10.54 -34.87
CA ILE A 317 -10.15 -9.74 -35.59
C ILE A 317 -11.09 -10.65 -36.36
N TYR A 318 -12.38 -10.50 -36.11
CA TYR A 318 -13.46 -11.19 -36.81
C TYR A 318 -14.34 -10.19 -37.56
N ASN A 319 -14.79 -10.59 -38.76
CA ASN A 319 -15.86 -9.88 -39.46
C ASN A 319 -17.21 -10.37 -38.97
N VAL A 320 -18.02 -9.43 -38.49
CA VAL A 320 -19.37 -9.67 -37.96
C VAL A 320 -20.44 -8.93 -38.77
N ALA A 321 -20.11 -8.43 -39.97
CA ALA A 321 -21.06 -7.72 -40.85
C ALA A 321 -22.27 -8.57 -41.26
N ASN A 322 -22.09 -9.90 -41.31
CA ASN A 322 -23.19 -10.83 -41.35
C ASN A 322 -23.25 -11.56 -40.01
N PRO A 323 -24.22 -11.28 -39.13
CA PRO A 323 -24.25 -11.86 -37.79
C PRO A 323 -24.46 -13.39 -37.81
N TYR A 324 -24.94 -13.95 -38.93
CA TYR A 324 -25.17 -15.39 -39.11
C TYR A 324 -23.96 -16.15 -39.69
N VAL A 325 -22.88 -15.43 -40.03
CA VAL A 325 -21.64 -16.01 -40.55
C VAL A 325 -20.47 -15.16 -40.08
N ILE A 326 -19.97 -15.46 -38.88
CA ILE A 326 -18.80 -14.81 -38.31
C ILE A 326 -17.56 -15.38 -39.00
N THR A 327 -16.69 -14.53 -39.54
CA THR A 327 -15.48 -14.99 -40.25
C THR A 327 -14.22 -14.42 -39.64
N PHE A 328 -13.28 -15.29 -39.25
CA PHE A 328 -11.94 -14.90 -38.85
C PHE A 328 -11.22 -14.14 -39.97
N LEU A 329 -10.60 -13.00 -39.63
CA LEU A 329 -9.81 -12.21 -40.56
C LEU A 329 -8.31 -12.37 -40.32
N THR A 330 -7.85 -12.05 -39.10
CA THR A 330 -6.43 -12.11 -38.73
C THR A 330 -6.25 -12.30 -37.23
N SER A 331 -5.05 -12.72 -36.83
CA SER A 331 -4.49 -12.49 -35.50
C SER A 331 -3.34 -11.49 -35.58
N TYR A 332 -3.06 -10.84 -34.46
CA TYR A 332 -1.82 -10.15 -34.19
C TYR A 332 -1.25 -10.78 -32.90
N ASP A 333 -0.14 -11.47 -33.06
CA ASP A 333 0.55 -12.19 -31.98
C ASP A 333 1.55 -11.22 -31.31
N ASN A 334 1.88 -11.45 -30.03
CA ASN A 334 2.76 -10.59 -29.21
C ASN A 334 2.17 -9.20 -28.88
N LEU A 335 0.95 -9.14 -28.33
CA LEU A 335 0.54 -7.90 -27.63
C LEU A 335 1.54 -7.61 -26.51
N LEU A 336 1.82 -8.65 -25.71
CA LEU A 336 2.82 -8.72 -24.64
C LEU A 336 3.23 -10.17 -24.36
N SER A 337 4.48 -10.38 -23.94
CA SER A 337 4.95 -11.64 -23.39
C SER A 337 4.98 -11.57 -21.85
N GLN A 338 4.42 -12.61 -21.22
CA GLN A 338 4.45 -12.88 -19.77
C GLN A 338 3.91 -11.80 -18.82
N GLN A 339 2.67 -11.98 -18.34
CA GLN A 339 2.28 -12.18 -16.94
C GLN A 339 0.74 -12.39 -16.86
N ASN A 340 0.21 -12.72 -15.69
CA ASN A 340 -1.18 -13.12 -15.46
C ASN A 340 -2.17 -12.00 -15.84
N LEU A 341 -2.56 -11.95 -17.12
CA LEU A 341 -3.70 -11.17 -17.57
C LEU A 341 -4.96 -11.93 -17.18
N ILE A 342 -5.37 -11.79 -15.93
CA ILE A 342 -6.61 -12.38 -15.42
C ILE A 342 -7.78 -11.45 -15.73
N ASP A 343 -7.52 -10.15 -15.82
CA ASP A 343 -8.46 -9.08 -16.16
C ASP A 343 -7.80 -8.13 -17.18
N SER A 344 -8.46 -7.91 -18.31
CA SER A 344 -8.05 -6.90 -19.30
C SER A 344 -9.30 -6.35 -19.96
N ALA A 345 -9.21 -5.12 -20.44
CA ALA A 345 -10.28 -4.42 -21.11
C ALA A 345 -9.77 -3.89 -22.45
N ILE A 346 -10.69 -3.73 -23.39
CA ILE A 346 -10.40 -3.21 -24.73
C ILE A 346 -11.38 -2.12 -25.08
N HIS A 347 -10.85 -1.01 -25.57
CA HIS A 347 -11.64 0.07 -26.15
C HIS A 347 -11.23 0.29 -27.61
N THR A 348 -12.20 0.38 -28.52
CA THR A 348 -11.93 0.71 -29.92
C THR A 348 -12.67 1.96 -30.35
N GLU A 349 -11.93 2.91 -30.92
CA GLU A 349 -12.50 4.12 -31.50
C GLU A 349 -11.81 4.45 -32.84
N GLY A 350 -12.62 4.57 -33.90
CA GLY A 350 -12.14 4.88 -35.24
C GLY A 350 -11.15 3.85 -35.77
N ASN A 351 -9.87 4.22 -35.83
CA ASN A 351 -8.79 3.39 -36.37
C ASN A 351 -7.85 2.85 -35.28
N ILE A 352 -8.26 2.92 -34.01
CA ILE A 352 -7.40 2.61 -32.87
C ILE A 352 -8.08 1.59 -31.96
N ALA A 353 -7.28 0.67 -31.42
CA ALA A 353 -7.65 -0.18 -30.30
C ALA A 353 -6.69 0.06 -29.13
N THR A 354 -7.23 0.39 -27.96
CA THR A 354 -6.49 0.48 -26.70
C THR A 354 -6.79 -0.76 -25.88
N VAL A 355 -5.75 -1.49 -25.50
CA VAL A 355 -5.87 -2.74 -24.74
C VAL A 355 -5.13 -2.57 -23.43
N THR A 356 -5.81 -2.77 -22.31
CA THR A 356 -5.18 -2.75 -20.99
C THR A 356 -4.41 -4.03 -20.77
N CYS A 357 -3.34 -3.92 -19.99
CA CYS A 357 -2.44 -5.00 -19.70
C CYS A 357 -2.17 -4.99 -18.20
N TYR A 358 -2.86 -5.87 -17.47
CA TYR A 358 -2.90 -5.92 -16.01
C TYR A 358 -1.58 -5.50 -15.34
N ASP A 359 -0.46 -6.18 -15.56
CA ASP A 359 0.80 -5.86 -14.86
C ASP A 359 1.70 -4.84 -15.57
N ASN A 360 1.38 -4.46 -16.81
CA ASN A 360 2.34 -3.88 -17.76
C ASN A 360 1.88 -2.55 -18.39
N GLY A 361 0.76 -1.98 -17.96
CA GLY A 361 0.21 -0.73 -18.48
C GLY A 361 -0.80 -0.96 -19.61
N PHE A 362 -0.67 -0.27 -20.75
CA PHE A 362 -1.59 -0.45 -21.88
C PHE A 362 -0.90 -0.29 -23.24
N VAL A 363 -1.45 -0.97 -24.25
CA VAL A 363 -1.00 -0.93 -25.65
C VAL A 363 -2.02 -0.18 -26.49
N VAL A 364 -1.53 0.66 -27.41
CA VAL A 364 -2.36 1.29 -28.43
C VAL A 364 -1.99 0.72 -29.81
N LEU A 365 -2.96 0.15 -30.50
CA LEU A 365 -2.82 -0.48 -31.81
C LEU A 365 -3.46 0.37 -32.90
N ASN A 366 -2.81 0.42 -34.06
CA ASN A 366 -3.40 0.93 -35.29
C ASN A 366 -4.13 -0.21 -35.99
N ILE A 367 -5.45 -0.07 -36.11
CA ILE A 367 -6.35 -1.02 -36.75
C ILE A 367 -6.97 -0.45 -38.04
N SER A 368 -6.37 0.61 -38.63
CA SER A 368 -6.83 1.16 -39.92
C SER A 368 -6.71 0.17 -41.08
N ASP A 369 -5.71 -0.73 -41.03
CA ASP A 369 -5.57 -1.88 -41.92
C ASP A 369 -5.50 -3.15 -41.07
N TYR A 370 -6.62 -3.82 -40.93
CA TYR A 370 -6.74 -5.06 -40.15
C TYR A 370 -5.92 -6.21 -40.72
N SER A 371 -5.39 -6.12 -41.95
CA SER A 371 -4.44 -7.13 -42.45
C SER A 371 -3.00 -6.89 -42.00
N ASN A 372 -2.73 -5.72 -41.42
CA ASN A 372 -1.43 -5.30 -40.94
C ASN A 372 -1.61 -4.40 -39.71
N VAL A 373 -2.10 -4.99 -38.63
CA VAL A 373 -2.17 -4.33 -37.33
C VAL A 373 -0.76 -3.97 -36.88
N THR A 374 -0.54 -2.73 -36.48
CA THR A 374 0.75 -2.27 -35.98
C THR A 374 0.59 -1.61 -34.62
N ARG A 375 1.48 -1.92 -33.68
CA ARG A 375 1.56 -1.19 -32.42
C ARG A 375 1.97 0.28 -32.67
N ILE A 376 1.18 1.23 -32.15
CA ILE A 376 1.47 2.66 -32.22
C ILE A 376 2.35 3.07 -31.03
N THR A 377 1.92 2.70 -29.83
CA THR A 377 2.64 3.00 -28.60
C THR A 377 2.40 1.91 -27.55
N PHE A 378 3.24 1.94 -26.53
CA PHE A 378 3.13 1.11 -25.34
C PHE A 378 3.49 1.98 -24.13
N GLU A 379 2.52 2.27 -23.29
CA GLU A 379 2.76 2.92 -22.00
C GLU A 379 2.90 1.82 -20.97
N PHE A 380 4.06 1.77 -20.32
CA PHE A 380 4.33 0.78 -19.29
C PHE A 380 4.51 1.39 -17.92
N SER A 381 3.98 0.67 -16.94
CA SER A 381 4.20 0.86 -15.51
C SER A 381 4.74 -0.46 -14.96
N GLY A 382 5.60 -0.41 -13.95
CA GLY A 382 6.13 -1.63 -13.33
C GLY A 382 7.29 -1.35 -12.41
N TYR A 383 7.93 -2.42 -11.92
CA TYR A 383 9.07 -2.30 -11.00
C TYR A 383 10.20 -1.50 -11.62
N ILE A 384 10.47 -0.31 -11.06
CA ILE A 384 11.72 0.39 -11.33
C ILE A 384 12.85 -0.45 -10.73
N GLY A 385 13.62 -1.04 -11.62
CA GLY A 385 14.78 -1.86 -11.29
C GLY A 385 16.09 -1.08 -11.25
N GLY A 386 16.07 0.24 -11.36
CA GLY A 386 17.24 1.09 -11.26
C GLY A 386 17.05 2.47 -11.86
N ILE A 387 17.85 3.43 -11.38
CA ILE A 387 17.93 4.80 -11.90
C ILE A 387 19.39 5.11 -12.22
N TYR A 388 19.62 5.77 -13.36
CA TYR A 388 20.94 6.20 -13.80
C TYR A 388 20.87 7.67 -14.18
N ARG A 389 21.80 8.49 -13.70
CA ARG A 389 21.86 9.90 -14.07
C ARG A 389 22.90 10.13 -15.18
N VAL A 390 22.50 10.90 -16.18
CA VAL A 390 23.35 11.36 -17.29
C VAL A 390 23.11 12.85 -17.48
N ASP A 391 24.02 13.68 -16.97
CA ASP A 391 23.89 15.15 -16.94
C ASP A 391 22.54 15.62 -16.33
N ASP A 392 21.73 16.28 -17.16
CA ASP A 392 20.39 16.81 -16.86
C ASP A 392 19.27 15.76 -17.03
N TYR A 393 19.61 14.48 -17.20
CA TYR A 393 18.66 13.41 -17.45
C TYR A 393 18.76 12.27 -16.44
N ALA A 394 17.62 11.67 -16.12
CA ALA A 394 17.52 10.40 -15.41
C ALA A 394 16.99 9.32 -16.34
N ILE A 395 17.62 8.15 -16.31
CA ILE A 395 17.25 6.97 -17.08
C ILE A 395 16.75 5.93 -16.10
N LEU A 396 15.44 5.64 -16.16
CA LEU A 396 14.77 4.66 -15.35
C LEU A 396 14.70 3.33 -16.07
N LYS A 397 15.21 2.28 -15.43
CA LYS A 397 15.09 0.90 -15.89
C LYS A 397 13.84 0.29 -15.28
N TYR A 398 12.91 -0.17 -16.10
CA TYR A 398 11.75 -0.95 -15.65
C TYR A 398 12.02 -2.42 -15.97
N ASN A 399 12.11 -3.26 -14.93
CA ASN A 399 12.42 -4.68 -15.08
C ASN A 399 11.43 -5.36 -16.04
N ASN A 400 11.94 -6.14 -16.99
CA ASN A 400 11.19 -6.85 -18.04
C ASN A 400 10.40 -5.98 -19.04
N LEU A 401 10.36 -4.65 -18.87
CA LEU A 401 9.53 -3.75 -19.68
C LEU A 401 10.35 -2.84 -20.59
N GLY A 402 11.36 -2.16 -20.05
CA GLY A 402 12.12 -1.20 -20.85
C GLY A 402 12.67 -0.03 -20.05
N ILE A 403 12.90 1.08 -20.74
CA ILE A 403 13.60 2.25 -20.20
C ILE A 403 12.75 3.50 -20.40
N LYS A 404 12.60 4.31 -19.35
CA LYS A 404 12.06 5.68 -19.46
C LYS A 404 13.18 6.70 -19.22
N ILE A 405 13.18 7.79 -19.98
CA ILE A 405 14.15 8.87 -19.81
C ILE A 405 13.41 10.12 -19.37
N LEU A 406 13.93 10.78 -18.34
CA LEU A 406 13.43 12.01 -17.77
C LEU A 406 14.45 13.11 -17.93
N ASN A 407 13.98 14.33 -18.19
CA ASN A 407 14.73 15.54 -17.92
C ASN A 407 14.53 15.89 -16.45
N ILE A 408 15.63 16.13 -15.75
CA ILE A 408 15.72 16.43 -14.32
C ILE A 408 16.54 17.72 -14.11
N THR A 409 16.55 18.63 -15.09
CA THR A 409 17.18 19.96 -14.94
C THR A 409 16.57 20.71 -13.75
N ASP A 410 15.27 20.50 -13.51
CA ASP A 410 14.59 20.85 -12.28
C ASP A 410 14.15 19.56 -11.59
N ILE A 411 14.84 19.17 -10.52
CA ILE A 411 14.58 17.91 -9.82
C ILE A 411 13.24 17.91 -9.07
N LEU A 412 12.65 19.09 -8.81
CA LEU A 412 11.32 19.21 -8.19
C LEU A 412 10.20 19.05 -9.24
N ASN A 413 10.56 19.06 -10.52
CA ASN A 413 9.61 18.95 -11.63
C ASN A 413 10.17 18.05 -12.75
N PRO A 414 10.48 16.77 -12.48
CA PRO A 414 11.04 15.86 -13.48
C PRO A 414 10.04 15.62 -14.63
N ARG A 415 10.51 15.57 -15.87
CA ARG A 415 9.65 15.41 -17.06
C ARG A 415 10.06 14.24 -17.92
N ILE A 416 9.13 13.35 -18.25
CA ILE A 416 9.39 12.25 -19.19
C ILE A 416 9.65 12.81 -20.58
N ILE A 417 10.79 12.43 -21.16
CA ILE A 417 11.25 12.86 -22.49
C ILE A 417 11.03 11.74 -23.52
N SER A 418 11.31 10.50 -23.14
CA SER A 418 11.13 9.34 -24.03
C SER A 418 10.92 8.07 -23.24
N SER A 419 10.38 7.04 -23.90
CA SER A 419 10.21 5.69 -23.35
C SER A 419 10.50 4.69 -24.46
N THR A 420 11.26 3.65 -24.13
CA THR A 420 11.66 2.59 -25.07
C THR A 420 11.34 1.24 -24.45
N PHE A 421 10.45 0.50 -25.08
CA PHE A 421 10.14 -0.87 -24.70
C PHE A 421 11.30 -1.79 -25.06
N ILE A 422 11.84 -2.50 -24.08
CA ILE A 422 12.88 -3.52 -24.24
C ILE A 422 12.44 -4.74 -23.46
N GLU A 423 11.92 -5.72 -24.20
CA GLU A 423 11.35 -6.93 -23.65
C GLU A 423 12.40 -7.75 -22.89
N GLY A 424 12.05 -8.25 -21.71
CA GLY A 424 12.94 -9.11 -20.92
C GLY A 424 14.17 -8.41 -20.35
N LEU A 425 14.14 -7.08 -20.27
CA LEU A 425 15.20 -6.27 -19.70
C LEU A 425 15.57 -6.74 -18.28
N TYR A 426 16.81 -7.24 -18.12
CA TYR A 426 17.30 -7.79 -16.86
C TYR A 426 18.74 -7.33 -16.57
N GLY A 427 19.10 -7.28 -15.28
CA GLY A 427 20.43 -6.83 -14.84
C GLY A 427 20.61 -5.31 -14.86
N ASN A 428 21.85 -4.85 -14.77
CA ASN A 428 22.23 -3.43 -14.74
C ASN A 428 22.35 -2.84 -16.16
N LEU A 429 22.07 -1.55 -16.30
CA LEU A 429 22.39 -0.78 -17.51
C LEU A 429 23.86 -0.36 -17.50
N PHE A 430 24.55 -0.48 -18.63
CA PHE A 430 25.95 -0.05 -18.75
C PHE A 430 26.10 1.01 -19.83
N PHE A 431 26.78 2.09 -19.46
CA PHE A 431 27.08 3.20 -20.34
C PHE A 431 28.59 3.28 -20.58
N GLU A 432 29.00 3.38 -21.84
CA GLU A 432 30.37 3.71 -22.24
C GLU A 432 30.28 4.75 -23.36
N ASP A 433 30.74 5.98 -23.09
CA ASP A 433 30.52 7.15 -23.96
C ASP A 433 29.02 7.34 -24.31
N ASP A 434 28.68 7.50 -25.59
CA ASP A 434 27.31 7.66 -26.10
C ASP A 434 26.61 6.32 -26.41
N ILE A 435 27.03 5.22 -25.75
CA ILE A 435 26.53 3.87 -26.01
C ILE A 435 25.95 3.26 -24.73
N LEU A 436 24.75 2.69 -24.85
CA LEU A 436 24.06 1.93 -23.82
C LEU A 436 24.03 0.44 -24.17
N TYR A 437 24.47 -0.39 -23.25
CA TYR A 437 24.47 -1.85 -23.35
C TYR A 437 23.44 -2.45 -22.40
N VAL A 438 22.63 -3.36 -22.94
CA VAL A 438 21.43 -3.87 -22.27
C VAL A 438 21.27 -5.36 -22.54
N PHE A 439 21.00 -6.17 -21.51
CA PHE A 439 20.71 -7.59 -21.69
C PHE A 439 19.22 -7.89 -21.60
N SER A 440 18.71 -8.71 -22.52
CA SER A 440 17.36 -9.27 -22.48
C SER A 440 17.41 -10.77 -22.18
N THR A 441 16.68 -11.21 -21.16
CA THR A 441 16.52 -12.63 -20.80
C THR A 441 15.47 -13.35 -21.62
N ILE A 442 14.63 -12.63 -22.35
CA ILE A 442 13.57 -13.23 -23.17
C ILE A 442 14.11 -13.57 -24.56
N THR A 443 14.86 -12.64 -25.17
CA THR A 443 15.50 -12.89 -26.45
C THR A 443 16.91 -13.48 -26.29
N ASP A 444 17.34 -13.71 -25.04
CA ASP A 444 18.68 -14.13 -24.65
C ASP A 444 19.78 -13.33 -25.39
N GLY A 445 19.78 -12.00 -25.31
CA GLY A 445 20.67 -11.19 -26.16
C GLY A 445 21.21 -9.92 -25.52
N LEU A 446 22.42 -9.52 -25.93
CA LEU A 446 23.00 -8.20 -25.63
C LEU A 446 22.59 -7.20 -26.71
N TYR A 447 21.78 -6.22 -26.36
CA TYR A 447 21.38 -5.10 -27.21
C TYR A 447 22.23 -3.87 -26.95
N ILE A 448 22.54 -3.15 -28.02
CA ILE A 448 23.41 -1.98 -27.99
C ILE A 448 22.68 -0.81 -28.61
N TYR A 449 22.54 0.28 -27.86
CA TYR A 449 21.81 1.48 -28.25
C TYR A 449 22.72 2.69 -28.31
N ASN A 450 22.42 3.60 -29.24
CA ASN A 450 23.00 4.93 -29.25
C ASN A 450 22.20 5.85 -28.32
N VAL A 451 22.88 6.52 -27.40
CA VAL A 451 22.28 7.45 -26.43
C VAL A 451 22.70 8.91 -26.62
N SER A 452 23.35 9.25 -27.75
CA SER A 452 23.69 10.64 -28.07
C SER A 452 22.45 11.54 -28.25
N ASP A 453 21.30 10.93 -28.54
CA ASP A 453 19.98 11.56 -28.55
C ASP A 453 19.02 10.77 -27.65
N LEU A 454 18.91 11.21 -26.40
CA LEU A 454 18.03 10.62 -25.39
C LEU A 454 16.53 10.80 -25.69
N THR A 455 16.15 11.62 -26.69
CA THR A 455 14.75 11.76 -27.12
C THR A 455 14.29 10.61 -28.00
N SER A 456 15.23 9.86 -28.60
CA SER A 456 14.94 8.76 -29.51
C SER A 456 16.08 7.74 -29.48
N LEU A 457 16.04 6.79 -28.54
CA LEU A 457 16.98 5.67 -28.50
C LEU A 457 16.93 4.86 -29.81
N LYS A 458 18.10 4.61 -30.39
CA LYS A 458 18.23 3.80 -31.61
C LYS A 458 19.13 2.61 -31.36
N GLU A 459 18.63 1.42 -31.63
CA GLU A 459 19.44 0.21 -31.63
C GLU A 459 20.55 0.34 -32.71
N ILE A 460 21.78 0.08 -32.31
CA ILE A 460 22.96 0.00 -33.17
C ILE A 460 23.10 -1.44 -33.69
N SER A 461 23.08 -2.40 -32.78
CA SER A 461 23.13 -3.84 -33.07
C SER A 461 22.69 -4.65 -31.84
N HIS A 462 22.56 -5.97 -32.02
CA HIS A 462 22.44 -6.94 -30.93
C HIS A 462 23.34 -8.15 -31.17
N PHE A 463 23.61 -8.90 -30.11
CA PHE A 463 24.33 -10.17 -30.13
C PHE A 463 23.47 -11.23 -29.45
N ASP A 464 23.04 -12.23 -30.21
CA ASP A 464 22.32 -13.38 -29.69
C ASP A 464 23.24 -14.22 -28.79
N TYR A 465 22.76 -14.48 -27.60
CA TYR A 465 23.36 -15.34 -26.60
C TYR A 465 22.36 -16.45 -26.25
N ILE A 466 22.78 -17.47 -25.50
CA ILE A 466 21.92 -18.64 -25.23
C ILE A 466 21.81 -18.95 -23.74
N TYR A 467 22.49 -18.18 -22.91
CA TYR A 467 22.48 -18.33 -21.47
C TYR A 467 21.92 -17.06 -20.84
N THR A 468 21.15 -17.22 -19.78
CA THR A 468 20.70 -16.10 -18.96
C THR A 468 21.91 -15.39 -18.35
N VAL A 469 22.01 -14.08 -18.55
CA VAL A 469 23.03 -13.23 -17.95
C VAL A 469 22.45 -12.56 -16.71
N TYR A 470 23.16 -12.66 -15.59
CA TYR A 470 22.78 -12.03 -14.33
C TYR A 470 23.52 -10.71 -14.14
N GLU A 471 24.81 -10.67 -14.51
CA GLU A 471 25.61 -9.45 -14.54
C GLU A 471 26.29 -9.24 -15.90
N LEU A 472 26.29 -7.98 -16.35
CA LEU A 472 27.07 -7.48 -17.48
C LEU A 472 28.13 -6.55 -16.90
N TYR A 473 29.30 -6.44 -17.53
CA TYR A 473 30.28 -5.39 -17.25
C TYR A 473 30.89 -4.91 -18.56
N ILE A 474 31.03 -3.59 -18.73
CA ILE A 474 31.68 -2.98 -19.89
C ILE A 474 33.00 -2.35 -19.43
N THR A 475 34.10 -2.67 -20.10
CA THR A 475 35.41 -2.08 -19.82
C THR A 475 36.30 -2.05 -21.05
N ASN A 476 36.78 -0.86 -21.43
CA ASN A 476 37.77 -0.68 -22.51
C ASN A 476 37.36 -1.40 -23.82
N GLY A 477 36.09 -1.30 -24.22
CA GLY A 477 35.56 -1.96 -25.40
C GLY A 477 35.45 -3.50 -25.30
N LEU A 478 35.41 -4.05 -24.10
CA LEU A 478 35.06 -5.45 -23.81
C LEU A 478 33.76 -5.51 -23.01
N ALA A 479 32.90 -6.47 -23.36
CA ALA A 479 31.73 -6.83 -22.55
C ALA A 479 31.97 -8.18 -21.88
N VAL A 480 31.86 -8.23 -20.55
CA VAL A 480 31.94 -9.44 -19.74
C VAL A 480 30.53 -9.80 -19.30
N LEU A 481 30.04 -10.94 -19.77
CA LEU A 481 28.72 -11.48 -19.45
C LEU A 481 28.88 -12.61 -18.44
N GLN A 482 28.24 -12.48 -17.28
CA GLN A 482 28.20 -13.52 -16.26
C GLN A 482 26.87 -14.27 -16.32
N SER A 483 26.97 -15.57 -16.52
CA SER A 483 25.89 -16.52 -16.32
C SER A 483 26.20 -17.37 -15.09
N HIS A 484 25.19 -18.09 -14.61
CA HIS A 484 25.30 -18.92 -13.43
C HIS A 484 26.45 -19.96 -13.50
N ASP A 485 26.74 -20.50 -14.69
CA ASP A 485 27.72 -21.57 -14.89
C ASP A 485 28.93 -21.18 -15.76
N HIS A 486 28.89 -20.01 -16.41
CA HIS A 486 29.90 -19.57 -17.38
C HIS A 486 30.11 -18.06 -17.28
N PHE A 487 31.28 -17.58 -17.68
CA PHE A 487 31.44 -16.18 -18.08
C PHE A 487 31.88 -16.11 -19.54
N THR A 488 31.45 -15.07 -20.23
CA THR A 488 31.71 -14.83 -21.64
C THR A 488 32.32 -13.45 -21.83
N ILE A 489 33.30 -13.33 -22.73
CA ILE A 489 33.93 -12.06 -23.09
C ILE A 489 33.65 -11.78 -24.56
N LEU A 490 33.05 -10.63 -24.84
CA LEU A 490 32.82 -10.09 -26.17
C LEU A 490 33.72 -8.88 -26.40
N ASN A 491 34.18 -8.69 -27.64
CA ASN A 491 34.69 -7.42 -28.12
C ASN A 491 33.51 -6.57 -28.55
N VAL A 492 33.37 -5.40 -27.92
CA VAL A 492 32.35 -4.39 -28.24
C VAL A 492 32.97 -3.04 -28.62
N SER A 493 34.28 -3.02 -28.91
CA SER A 493 34.97 -1.80 -29.38
C SER A 493 34.38 -1.25 -30.69
N ASP A 494 33.74 -2.12 -31.48
CA ASP A 494 32.84 -1.73 -32.57
C ASP A 494 31.39 -2.12 -32.16
N PRO A 495 30.57 -1.18 -31.67
CA PRO A 495 29.22 -1.45 -31.19
C PRO A 495 28.27 -1.90 -32.31
N SER A 496 28.65 -1.75 -33.58
CA SER A 496 27.85 -2.23 -34.72
C SER A 496 28.08 -3.70 -35.04
N ASN A 497 29.13 -4.31 -34.48
CA ASN A 497 29.47 -5.70 -34.72
C ASN A 497 30.20 -6.31 -33.51
N PRO A 498 29.46 -6.69 -32.45
CA PRO A 498 30.01 -7.41 -31.30
C PRO A 498 30.60 -8.77 -31.71
N ILE A 499 31.74 -9.15 -31.14
CA ILE A 499 32.45 -10.39 -31.50
C ILE A 499 32.74 -11.21 -30.25
N LEU A 500 32.31 -12.47 -30.22
CA LEU A 500 32.69 -13.43 -29.19
C LEU A 500 34.21 -13.68 -29.20
N LEU A 501 34.89 -13.37 -28.09
CA LEU A 501 36.32 -13.62 -27.91
C LEU A 501 36.58 -14.88 -27.08
N HIS A 502 35.80 -15.09 -26.03
CA HIS A 502 35.99 -16.20 -25.10
C HIS A 502 34.67 -16.63 -24.48
N GLU A 503 34.47 -17.93 -24.35
CA GLU A 503 33.45 -18.55 -23.52
C GLU A 503 34.17 -19.49 -22.56
N SER A 504 33.95 -19.31 -21.27
CA SER A 504 34.66 -20.10 -20.28
C SER A 504 34.19 -21.55 -20.27
N ALA A 505 35.01 -22.46 -19.75
CA ALA A 505 34.51 -23.78 -19.39
C ALA A 505 33.49 -23.66 -18.23
N TYR A 506 32.67 -24.69 -18.06
CA TYR A 506 31.73 -24.80 -16.95
C TYR A 506 32.44 -24.58 -15.60
N TYR A 507 32.02 -23.55 -14.87
CA TYR A 507 32.36 -23.33 -13.48
C TYR A 507 31.20 -23.77 -12.59
N GLN A 508 31.52 -24.30 -11.40
CA GLN A 508 30.48 -24.60 -10.42
C GLN A 508 30.02 -23.29 -9.78
N TYR A 509 28.90 -22.74 -10.25
CA TYR A 509 28.18 -21.61 -9.64
C TYR A 509 29.04 -20.34 -9.48
N ILE A 510 28.95 -19.44 -10.46
CA ILE A 510 29.47 -18.07 -10.35
C ILE A 510 28.37 -17.22 -9.71
N ASP A 511 28.62 -16.67 -8.52
CA ASP A 511 27.65 -15.80 -7.85
C ASP A 511 27.78 -14.34 -8.32
N GLU A 512 29.00 -13.82 -8.44
CA GLU A 512 29.25 -12.40 -8.74
C GLU A 512 30.61 -12.20 -9.45
N ILE A 513 30.73 -11.14 -10.26
CA ILE A 513 31.98 -10.70 -10.88
C ILE A 513 32.31 -9.24 -10.53
N ALA A 514 33.59 -8.92 -10.37
CA ALA A 514 34.10 -7.55 -10.36
C ALA A 514 35.27 -7.38 -11.34
N ILE A 515 35.49 -6.16 -11.82
CA ILE A 515 36.57 -5.81 -12.74
C ILE A 515 37.57 -4.88 -12.05
N TYR A 516 38.86 -5.18 -12.19
CA TYR A 516 39.96 -4.30 -11.76
C TYR A 516 41.01 -4.24 -12.86
N ASN A 517 41.12 -3.10 -13.54
CA ASN A 517 42.03 -2.92 -14.68
C ASN A 517 41.85 -4.03 -15.75
N GLU A 518 42.87 -4.87 -15.93
CA GLU A 518 42.90 -6.01 -16.85
C GLU A 518 42.62 -7.35 -16.16
N PHE A 519 41.92 -7.33 -15.02
CA PHE A 519 41.60 -8.51 -14.24
C PHE A 519 40.08 -8.65 -14.01
N ILE A 520 39.59 -9.88 -14.13
CA ILE A 520 38.25 -10.29 -13.73
C ILE A 520 38.38 -11.03 -12.39
N ILE A 521 37.63 -10.59 -11.39
CA ILE A 521 37.53 -11.23 -10.07
C ILE A 521 36.18 -11.93 -10.01
N ILE A 522 36.19 -13.24 -9.77
CA ILE A 522 34.98 -14.07 -9.79
C ILE A 522 34.76 -14.67 -8.40
N GLY A 523 33.61 -14.40 -7.80
CA GLY A 523 33.17 -14.98 -6.54
C GLY A 523 32.48 -16.32 -6.72
N TYR A 524 32.91 -17.32 -5.96
CA TYR A 524 32.34 -18.66 -5.94
C TYR A 524 31.81 -18.98 -4.54
N GLY A 525 30.49 -19.01 -4.39
CA GLY A 525 29.83 -18.98 -3.09
C GLY A 525 29.19 -20.28 -2.65
N TYR A 526 28.58 -21.08 -3.51
CA TYR A 526 27.81 -22.24 -3.03
C TYR A 526 28.63 -23.43 -2.51
N PHE A 527 29.92 -23.56 -2.90
CA PHE A 527 30.70 -24.76 -2.58
C PHE A 527 32.15 -24.53 -2.16
N THR A 528 32.79 -23.45 -2.63
CA THR A 528 34.23 -23.27 -2.42
C THR A 528 34.57 -22.08 -1.53
N PHE A 529 33.69 -21.08 -1.41
CA PHE A 529 33.95 -19.81 -0.70
C PHE A 529 35.30 -19.22 -1.13
N THR A 530 35.47 -18.97 -2.43
CA THR A 530 36.73 -18.46 -2.99
C THR A 530 36.48 -17.33 -3.99
N CYS A 531 37.45 -16.44 -4.15
CA CYS A 531 37.54 -15.55 -5.31
C CYS A 531 38.65 -16.04 -6.26
N GLY A 532 38.31 -16.25 -7.53
CA GLY A 532 39.30 -16.50 -8.58
C GLY A 532 39.61 -15.20 -9.34
N ILE A 533 40.89 -14.88 -9.52
CA ILE A 533 41.33 -13.68 -10.23
C ILE A 533 41.98 -14.07 -11.55
N PHE A 534 41.40 -13.62 -12.65
CA PHE A 534 41.82 -13.94 -14.01
C PHE A 534 42.37 -12.70 -14.70
N ASN A 535 43.59 -12.78 -15.23
CA ASN A 535 44.12 -11.76 -16.12
C ASN A 535 43.50 -11.91 -17.51
N ILE A 536 43.03 -10.80 -18.06
CA ILE A 536 42.41 -10.68 -19.38
C ILE A 536 43.18 -9.76 -20.33
N SER A 537 44.48 -9.53 -20.10
CA SER A 537 45.33 -8.80 -21.07
C SER A 537 45.33 -9.48 -22.45
N ASN A 538 45.03 -10.78 -22.52
CA ASN A 538 44.58 -11.45 -23.73
C ASN A 538 43.14 -11.97 -23.52
N PRO A 539 42.10 -11.20 -23.93
CA PRO A 539 40.71 -11.54 -23.61
C PRO A 539 40.21 -12.84 -24.25
N SER A 540 40.85 -13.30 -25.34
CA SER A 540 40.52 -14.59 -25.98
C SER A 540 40.99 -15.81 -25.18
N SER A 541 41.92 -15.62 -24.24
CA SER A 541 42.49 -16.68 -23.41
C SER A 541 42.82 -16.15 -22.00
N PRO A 542 41.79 -15.88 -21.17
CA PRO A 542 41.97 -15.48 -19.77
C PRO A 542 42.83 -16.48 -18.98
N VAL A 543 43.66 -15.97 -18.07
CA VAL A 543 44.57 -16.80 -17.27
C VAL A 543 44.33 -16.58 -15.79
N LEU A 544 44.07 -17.65 -15.03
CA LEU A 544 43.98 -17.60 -13.57
C LEU A 544 45.34 -17.20 -12.98
N VAL A 545 45.38 -16.07 -12.27
CA VAL A 545 46.58 -15.52 -11.60
C VAL A 545 46.61 -15.92 -10.14
N GLN A 546 45.47 -15.83 -9.47
CA GLN A 546 45.37 -16.04 -8.03
C GLN A 546 44.00 -16.63 -7.67
N GLN A 547 43.97 -17.46 -6.63
CA GLN A 547 42.73 -17.90 -5.99
C GLN A 547 42.79 -17.61 -4.49
N MET A 548 41.89 -16.77 -4.02
CA MET A 548 41.78 -16.33 -2.63
C MET A 548 40.67 -17.11 -1.93
N ALA A 549 40.91 -17.55 -0.71
CA ALA A 549 39.87 -18.10 0.16
C ALA A 549 39.11 -16.95 0.84
N LEU A 550 37.78 -17.04 0.82
CA LEU A 550 36.90 -16.13 1.53
C LEU A 550 36.46 -16.75 2.86
N PRO A 551 36.18 -15.93 3.89
CA PRO A 551 35.69 -16.44 5.16
C PRO A 551 34.26 -16.98 5.06
N LEU A 552 33.44 -16.42 4.17
CA LEU A 552 32.02 -16.70 3.99
C LEU A 552 31.62 -16.67 2.51
N GLN A 553 30.37 -17.00 2.20
CA GLN A 553 29.80 -16.91 0.86
C GLN A 553 29.70 -15.44 0.41
N PRO A 554 30.37 -15.05 -0.69
CA PRO A 554 30.21 -13.72 -1.26
C PRO A 554 28.80 -13.61 -1.87
N LEU A 555 28.12 -12.51 -1.54
CA LEU A 555 26.86 -12.09 -2.15
C LEU A 555 27.10 -11.01 -3.20
N ASN A 556 28.06 -10.12 -2.95
CA ASN A 556 28.37 -9.01 -3.86
C ASN A 556 29.86 -8.66 -3.81
N LEU A 557 30.41 -8.22 -4.93
CA LEU A 557 31.82 -7.88 -5.14
C LEU A 557 31.90 -6.53 -5.87
N LYS A 558 32.56 -5.54 -5.26
CA LYS A 558 32.85 -4.26 -5.92
C LYS A 558 34.30 -3.88 -5.72
N VAL A 559 34.85 -3.23 -6.74
CA VAL A 559 36.21 -2.68 -6.71
C VAL A 559 36.10 -1.16 -6.72
N ASN A 560 36.79 -0.50 -5.79
CA ASN A 560 37.01 0.94 -5.83
C ASN A 560 38.49 1.25 -5.57
N GLY A 561 39.14 1.90 -6.53
CA GLY A 561 40.59 2.11 -6.50
C GLY A 561 41.33 0.78 -6.38
N THR A 562 42.14 0.62 -5.34
CA THR A 562 42.88 -0.61 -5.04
C THR A 562 42.16 -1.50 -4.03
N TYR A 563 40.91 -1.22 -3.67
CA TYR A 563 40.18 -2.00 -2.67
C TYR A 563 39.08 -2.87 -3.30
N LEU A 564 39.02 -4.14 -2.90
CA LEU A 564 37.95 -5.07 -3.18
C LEU A 564 37.05 -5.22 -1.96
N TYR A 565 35.77 -4.89 -2.14
CA TYR A 565 34.71 -5.01 -1.15
C TYR A 565 33.97 -6.32 -1.40
N VAL A 566 33.84 -7.14 -0.36
CA VAL A 566 33.20 -8.45 -0.40
C VAL A 566 32.11 -8.48 0.66
N GLN A 567 30.85 -8.47 0.21
CA GLN A 567 29.70 -8.58 1.09
C GLN A 567 29.33 -10.05 1.28
N ASN A 568 29.05 -10.46 2.51
CA ASN A 568 28.63 -11.82 2.86
C ASN A 568 27.28 -11.83 3.59
N ASN A 569 26.54 -12.94 3.44
CA ASN A 569 25.13 -12.98 3.83
C ASN A 569 24.86 -13.51 5.25
N TYR A 570 25.69 -14.41 5.79
CA TYR A 570 25.46 -14.97 7.13
C TYR A 570 26.79 -15.39 7.82
N PRO A 571 27.20 -14.70 8.90
CA PRO A 571 26.67 -13.40 9.38
C PRO A 571 26.81 -12.29 8.32
N HIS A 572 25.96 -11.26 8.40
CA HIS A 572 26.03 -10.09 7.51
C HIS A 572 27.36 -9.36 7.74
N GLU A 573 28.27 -9.45 6.78
CA GLU A 573 29.62 -8.90 6.91
C GLU A 573 30.07 -8.20 5.63
N LEU A 574 30.80 -7.09 5.79
CA LEU A 574 31.54 -6.45 4.72
C LEU A 574 33.04 -6.62 4.97
N VAL A 575 33.74 -7.25 4.03
CA VAL A 575 35.17 -7.54 4.10
C VAL A 575 35.89 -6.76 3.01
N ILE A 576 36.96 -6.04 3.38
CA ILE A 576 37.75 -5.23 2.44
C ILE A 576 39.16 -5.81 2.30
N TYR A 577 39.55 -6.03 1.05
CA TYR A 577 40.90 -6.41 0.68
C TYR A 577 41.58 -5.30 -0.11
N ASP A 578 42.84 -5.01 0.19
CA ASP A 578 43.72 -4.27 -0.71
C ASP A 578 44.24 -5.24 -1.78
N ILE A 579 44.02 -4.85 -3.04
CA ILE A 579 44.36 -5.59 -4.25
C ILE A 579 45.38 -4.83 -5.12
N GLU A 580 46.13 -3.87 -4.56
CA GLU A 580 47.24 -3.20 -5.25
C GLU A 580 48.24 -4.24 -5.81
N ASP A 581 48.64 -5.22 -4.98
CA ASP A 581 49.31 -6.44 -5.43
C ASP A 581 48.29 -7.57 -5.63
N ILE A 582 47.77 -7.68 -6.85
CA ILE A 582 46.74 -8.67 -7.22
C ILE A 582 47.18 -10.14 -7.00
N SER A 583 48.49 -10.40 -6.93
CA SER A 583 49.03 -11.73 -6.65
C SER A 583 48.98 -12.09 -5.17
N ASN A 584 48.85 -11.08 -4.30
CA ASN A 584 48.76 -11.23 -2.86
C ASN A 584 47.77 -10.21 -2.25
N PRO A 585 46.45 -10.36 -2.47
CA PRO A 585 45.44 -9.54 -1.82
C PRO A 585 45.58 -9.56 -0.29
N VAL A 586 45.51 -8.40 0.35
CA VAL A 586 45.68 -8.25 1.80
C VAL A 586 44.36 -7.87 2.44
N LEU A 587 43.92 -8.63 3.44
CA LEU A 587 42.75 -8.25 4.24
C LEU A 587 43.08 -6.98 5.03
N ILE A 588 42.31 -5.91 4.78
CA ILE A 588 42.43 -4.62 5.47
C ILE A 588 41.47 -4.56 6.65
N LYS A 589 40.19 -4.88 6.40
CA LYS A 589 39.14 -4.73 7.39
C LYS A 589 38.01 -5.74 7.22
N GLN A 590 37.34 -6.03 8.33
CA GLN A 590 36.10 -6.80 8.39
C GLN A 590 35.14 -6.06 9.33
N MET A 591 33.93 -5.82 8.85
CA MET A 591 32.87 -5.12 9.57
C MET A 591 31.64 -6.02 9.67
N THR A 592 31.10 -6.15 10.89
CA THR A 592 29.80 -6.80 11.11
C THR A 592 28.70 -5.78 10.85
N LEU A 593 27.72 -6.16 10.06
CA LEU A 593 26.60 -5.32 9.68
C LEU A 593 25.41 -5.59 10.61
N SER A 594 24.60 -4.56 10.88
CA SER A 594 23.44 -4.63 11.77
C SER A 594 22.32 -5.49 11.19
N SER A 595 22.15 -5.50 9.86
CA SER A 595 21.19 -6.36 9.15
C SER A 595 21.62 -6.68 7.71
N TYR A 596 20.69 -7.21 6.91
CA TYR A 596 20.87 -7.48 5.48
C TYR A 596 21.04 -6.16 4.70
N ILE A 597 22.12 -6.07 3.93
CA ILE A 597 22.37 -4.96 3.01
C ILE A 597 21.91 -5.38 1.61
N TYR A 598 20.95 -4.64 1.03
CA TYR A 598 20.46 -4.88 -0.32
C TYR A 598 21.50 -4.52 -1.38
N GLN A 599 22.18 -3.39 -1.17
CA GLN A 599 23.19 -2.86 -2.06
C GLN A 599 24.13 -1.94 -1.28
N TYR A 600 25.32 -1.69 -1.82
CA TYR A 600 26.17 -0.61 -1.36
C TYR A 600 26.74 0.17 -2.54
N VAL A 601 27.03 1.45 -2.30
CA VAL A 601 27.67 2.34 -3.27
C VAL A 601 28.84 3.04 -2.61
N ILE A 602 29.90 3.27 -3.38
CA ILE A 602 31.09 3.96 -2.89
C ILE A 602 31.33 5.17 -3.78
N GLN A 603 31.30 6.36 -3.19
CA GLN A 603 31.49 7.63 -3.90
C GLN A 603 32.24 8.61 -3.01
N ASN A 604 33.23 9.31 -3.57
CA ASN A 604 33.99 10.35 -2.86
C ASN A 604 34.57 9.90 -1.50
N ASN A 605 35.01 8.64 -1.38
CA ASN A 605 35.53 8.01 -0.16
C ASN A 605 34.48 7.68 0.93
N LEU A 606 33.19 7.88 0.63
CA LEU A 606 32.07 7.46 1.46
C LEU A 606 31.47 6.15 0.92
N LEU A 607 31.09 5.27 1.85
CA LEU A 607 30.41 4.00 1.65
C LEU A 607 28.97 4.14 2.13
N TYR A 608 28.03 4.00 1.21
CA TYR A 608 26.59 4.03 1.45
C TYR A 608 26.08 2.60 1.50
N LEU A 609 25.48 2.19 2.62
CA LEU A 609 24.96 0.85 2.85
C LEU A 609 23.44 0.90 2.93
N PHE A 610 22.77 0.20 2.00
CA PHE A 610 21.31 0.13 1.95
C PHE A 610 20.81 -1.02 2.80
N ASN A 611 20.52 -0.72 4.06
CA ASN A 611 20.17 -1.65 5.12
C ASN A 611 18.66 -1.86 5.21
N ARG A 612 18.24 -3.13 5.30
CA ARG A 612 16.81 -3.47 5.40
C ARG A 612 16.13 -2.90 6.63
N ASP A 613 16.81 -2.89 7.77
CA ASP A 613 16.21 -2.61 9.07
C ASP A 613 16.50 -1.18 9.56
N THR A 614 17.64 -0.58 9.16
CA THR A 614 18.08 0.76 9.63
C THR A 614 18.00 1.85 8.56
N GLY A 615 17.69 1.52 7.31
CA GLY A 615 17.66 2.51 6.24
C GLY A 615 19.00 2.62 5.50
N ILE A 616 19.52 3.83 5.29
CA ILE A 616 20.79 4.03 4.59
C ILE A 616 21.85 4.44 5.59
N GLU A 617 22.86 3.63 5.79
CA GLU A 617 24.00 3.97 6.66
C GLU A 617 25.16 4.52 5.81
N ILE A 618 25.74 5.64 6.24
CA ILE A 618 26.89 6.28 5.57
C ILE A 618 28.12 6.10 6.43
N TRP A 619 29.21 5.67 5.79
CA TRP A 619 30.48 5.40 6.44
C TRP A 619 31.63 6.02 5.65
N GLU A 620 32.55 6.70 6.33
CA GLU A 620 33.82 7.12 5.72
C GLU A 620 34.92 6.12 6.08
N LEU A 621 35.77 5.77 5.11
CA LEU A 621 37.02 5.06 5.40
C LEU A 621 38.15 6.09 5.56
N ASP A 622 38.60 6.31 6.78
CA ASP A 622 39.68 7.28 7.07
C ASP A 622 41.03 6.81 6.52
N SER A 623 42.04 7.71 6.54
CA SER A 623 43.40 7.40 6.09
C SER A 623 44.12 6.31 6.91
N ASN A 624 43.52 5.82 7.99
CA ASN A 624 44.03 4.74 8.85
C ASN A 624 43.19 3.46 8.72
N ASP A 625 42.36 3.35 7.68
CA ASP A 625 41.45 2.22 7.43
C ASP A 625 40.42 1.99 8.56
N ASN A 626 39.96 3.06 9.21
CA ASN A 626 38.85 3.05 10.15
C ASN A 626 37.56 3.51 9.49
N PHE A 627 36.49 2.79 9.79
CA PHE A 627 35.15 3.22 9.45
C PHE A 627 34.67 4.25 10.47
N ILE A 628 34.43 5.45 9.99
CA ILE A 628 33.78 6.52 10.74
C ILE A 628 32.32 6.51 10.31
N PHE A 629 31.41 6.27 11.25
CA PHE A 629 29.99 6.41 10.98
C PHE A 629 29.70 7.88 10.72
N TYR A 630 29.09 8.17 9.57
CA TYR A 630 28.89 9.53 9.07
C TYR A 630 27.44 9.98 9.24
N GLY A 631 26.48 9.05 9.17
CA GLY A 631 25.05 9.33 9.35
C GLY A 631 24.14 8.15 8.99
N VAL A 632 22.85 8.25 9.32
CA VAL A 632 21.82 7.30 8.89
C VAL A 632 20.59 8.03 8.37
N LEU A 633 20.02 7.56 7.27
CA LEU A 633 18.69 7.94 6.84
C LEU A 633 17.71 6.84 7.22
N SER A 634 16.92 7.07 8.27
CA SER A 634 15.84 6.19 8.72
C SER A 634 14.64 6.25 7.76
N THR A 635 14.79 5.68 6.57
CA THR A 635 13.64 5.45 5.68
C THR A 635 13.01 4.10 5.99
N PRO A 636 11.68 3.96 5.96
CA PRO A 636 11.04 2.65 5.95
C PRO A 636 11.41 1.92 4.64
N ILE A 637 12.57 1.26 4.59
CA ILE A 637 13.04 0.45 3.45
C ILE A 637 12.33 -0.92 3.50
N THR A 638 11.00 -0.91 3.47
CA THR A 638 10.19 -2.15 3.52
C THR A 638 9.96 -2.79 2.15
N SER A 639 10.44 -2.17 1.06
CA SER A 639 10.12 -2.60 -0.32
C SER A 639 11.30 -2.67 -1.31
N PHE A 640 12.56 -2.75 -0.86
CA PHE A 640 13.66 -3.13 -1.76
C PHE A 640 13.62 -4.64 -2.03
N TRP A 641 12.80 -5.07 -2.99
CA TRP A 641 12.70 -6.50 -3.35
C TRP A 641 13.71 -6.95 -4.40
N SER A 642 14.65 -6.09 -4.81
CA SER A 642 15.50 -6.35 -5.99
C SER A 642 16.97 -5.95 -5.75
N GLN A 643 17.88 -6.92 -5.94
CA GLN A 643 19.35 -6.77 -5.94
C GLN A 643 19.87 -5.89 -7.12
N THR A 644 18.98 -5.35 -7.96
CA THR A 644 19.35 -4.61 -9.18
C THR A 644 19.17 -3.09 -9.07
N ASN A 645 18.61 -2.59 -7.96
CA ASN A 645 18.25 -1.19 -7.79
C ASN A 645 19.49 -0.33 -7.47
N SER A 646 20.28 -0.03 -8.50
CA SER A 646 21.39 0.90 -8.34
C SER A 646 20.87 2.31 -8.08
N PRO A 647 21.23 2.93 -6.94
CA PRO A 647 20.94 4.33 -6.70
C PRO A 647 21.84 5.18 -7.60
N ALA A 648 21.33 6.32 -8.04
CA ALA A 648 22.15 7.33 -8.71
C ALA A 648 22.56 8.38 -7.68
N ILE A 649 23.81 8.82 -7.72
CA ILE A 649 24.34 9.82 -6.78
C ILE A 649 25.04 10.90 -7.60
N ASP A 650 24.75 12.17 -7.33
CA ASP A 650 25.42 13.31 -7.93
C ASP A 650 25.68 14.39 -6.88
N GLY A 651 26.96 14.64 -6.59
CA GLY A 651 27.36 15.51 -5.49
C GLY A 651 26.74 15.05 -4.17
N ASN A 652 25.84 15.88 -3.62
CA ASN A 652 25.14 15.66 -2.35
C ASN A 652 23.70 15.14 -2.55
N LEU A 653 23.27 14.86 -3.79
CA LEU A 653 21.95 14.35 -4.11
C LEU A 653 21.98 12.83 -4.34
N PHE A 654 21.01 12.15 -3.75
CA PHE A 654 20.81 10.70 -3.89
C PHE A 654 19.45 10.44 -4.51
N PHE A 655 19.43 9.63 -5.57
CA PHE A 655 18.21 9.19 -6.23
C PHE A 655 18.06 7.69 -6.00
N LEU A 656 17.01 7.31 -5.29
CA LEU A 656 16.78 5.93 -4.87
C LEU A 656 15.57 5.36 -5.57
N ALA A 657 15.80 4.33 -6.38
CA ALA A 657 14.72 3.62 -7.04
C ALA A 657 14.07 2.59 -6.11
N PHE A 658 12.79 2.83 -5.82
CA PHE A 658 11.87 1.85 -5.25
C PHE A 658 11.02 1.24 -6.36
N SER A 659 10.22 0.23 -6.03
CA SER A 659 9.29 -0.42 -6.96
C SER A 659 8.41 0.53 -7.77
N ASP A 660 8.07 1.68 -7.19
CA ASP A 660 6.92 2.52 -7.53
C ASP A 660 7.21 4.03 -7.49
N ARG A 661 8.39 4.40 -6.98
CA ARG A 661 8.81 5.78 -6.77
C ARG A 661 10.32 5.92 -6.85
N ILE A 662 10.78 7.13 -7.11
CA ILE A 662 12.16 7.55 -6.85
C ILE A 662 12.14 8.49 -5.66
N LEU A 663 12.92 8.19 -4.62
CA LEU A 663 13.15 9.13 -3.52
C LEU A 663 14.40 9.96 -3.84
N VAL A 664 14.27 11.27 -3.78
CA VAL A 664 15.39 12.21 -3.93
C VAL A 664 15.75 12.72 -2.54
N ILE A 665 17.01 12.53 -2.15
CA ILE A 665 17.50 12.86 -0.80
C ILE A 665 18.70 13.79 -0.93
N GLY A 666 18.81 14.74 -0.01
CA GLY A 666 19.92 15.66 0.13
C GLY A 666 20.51 15.65 1.53
N LEU A 667 21.65 16.34 1.68
CA LEU A 667 22.15 16.73 3.00
C LEU A 667 21.18 17.72 3.64
N ASP A 668 21.15 17.64 4.96
CA ASP A 668 20.52 18.56 5.91
C ASP A 668 21.65 18.91 6.90
N SER A 669 22.13 20.14 6.83
CA SER A 669 23.40 20.55 7.44
C SER A 669 23.25 21.17 8.83
N ASP A 670 22.06 21.66 9.18
CA ASP A 670 21.68 22.18 10.50
C ASP A 670 20.64 21.32 11.23
N ASP A 671 20.20 20.22 10.62
CA ASP A 671 19.31 19.21 11.20
C ASP A 671 17.88 19.70 11.45
N ASP A 672 17.42 20.68 10.67
CA ASP A 672 16.07 21.27 10.80
C ASP A 672 14.99 20.51 9.98
N SER A 673 15.37 19.42 9.30
CA SER A 673 14.54 18.61 8.40
C SER A 673 14.29 19.19 7.00
N ILE A 674 14.86 20.35 6.65
CA ILE A 674 14.92 20.87 5.29
C ILE A 674 16.29 20.52 4.67
N ALA A 675 16.27 20.05 3.44
CA ALA A 675 17.52 19.75 2.74
C ALA A 675 18.20 21.05 2.27
N ASP A 676 19.53 21.11 2.32
CA ASP A 676 20.36 22.20 1.78
C ASP A 676 19.94 22.61 0.36
N TYR A 677 19.53 21.61 -0.44
CA TYR A 677 19.06 21.84 -1.80
C TYR A 677 17.79 22.70 -1.84
N LEU A 678 16.81 22.41 -0.99
CA LEU A 678 15.55 23.13 -0.91
C LEU A 678 15.78 24.54 -0.37
N GLU A 679 16.58 24.68 0.67
CA GLU A 679 16.93 25.98 1.24
C GLU A 679 17.58 26.89 0.20
N ILE A 680 18.59 26.40 -0.52
CA ILE A 680 19.30 27.23 -1.51
C ILE A 680 18.45 27.51 -2.76
N ASN A 681 17.71 26.51 -3.26
CA ASN A 681 17.10 26.57 -4.60
C ASN A 681 15.60 26.89 -4.58
N LYS A 682 14.92 26.75 -3.45
CA LYS A 682 13.48 26.98 -3.30
C LYS A 682 13.16 28.09 -2.31
N TYR A 683 13.67 28.02 -1.07
CA TYR A 683 13.22 28.89 0.02
C TYR A 683 14.09 30.14 0.24
N GLY A 684 15.39 30.04 -0.05
CA GLY A 684 16.37 31.10 0.16
C GLY A 684 16.92 31.21 1.59
N THR A 685 16.61 30.24 2.45
CA THR A 685 17.10 30.09 3.82
C THR A 685 18.58 29.68 3.86
N ASN A 686 19.18 29.70 5.05
CA ASN A 686 20.59 29.41 5.26
C ASN A 686 20.79 27.97 5.74
N PRO A 687 21.44 27.09 4.95
CA PRO A 687 21.60 25.66 5.24
C PRO A 687 22.59 25.33 6.36
N PHE A 688 22.79 26.23 7.30
CA PHE A 688 23.67 26.04 8.44
C PHE A 688 23.11 26.76 9.68
N ASP A 689 21.83 27.12 9.65
CA ASP A 689 21.13 27.93 10.65
C ASP A 689 19.63 27.56 10.62
N GLU A 690 19.19 26.77 11.59
CA GLU A 690 17.82 26.25 11.73
C GLU A 690 16.72 27.34 11.85
N ASP A 691 17.13 28.59 12.11
CA ASP A 691 16.30 29.79 12.25
C ASP A 691 17.00 30.93 11.48
N SER A 692 16.67 31.06 10.19
CA SER A 692 17.38 31.90 9.23
C SER A 692 17.25 33.41 9.52
N ASP A 693 16.21 33.83 10.22
CA ASP A 693 15.94 35.23 10.51
C ASP A 693 16.08 35.63 11.99
N GLY A 694 16.23 34.64 12.87
CA GLY A 694 16.60 34.78 14.27
C GLY A 694 15.44 35.13 15.20
N ASP A 695 14.22 34.69 14.90
CA ASP A 695 13.01 34.98 15.67
C ASP A 695 12.54 33.83 16.58
N LEU A 696 13.30 32.74 16.62
CA LEU A 696 13.07 31.51 17.39
C LEU A 696 11.99 30.58 16.80
N MET A 697 11.43 30.87 15.64
CA MET A 697 10.77 29.88 14.81
C MET A 697 11.81 29.21 13.91
N VAL A 698 11.66 27.90 13.70
CA VAL A 698 12.56 27.14 12.84
C VAL A 698 12.05 27.16 11.41
N ASP A 699 12.96 27.25 10.43
CA ASP A 699 12.63 27.45 9.02
C ASP A 699 11.61 26.41 8.51
N TRP A 700 11.74 25.14 8.95
CA TRP A 700 10.83 24.07 8.55
C TRP A 700 9.38 24.33 8.98
N TYR A 701 9.17 24.86 10.18
CA TYR A 701 7.84 25.14 10.72
C TYR A 701 7.20 26.25 9.90
N GLU A 702 7.94 27.34 9.70
CA GLU A 702 7.48 28.50 8.94
C GLU A 702 7.14 28.14 7.51
N ILE A 703 8.00 27.39 6.85
CA ILE A 703 7.77 26.90 5.49
C ILE A 703 6.55 25.98 5.42
N SER A 704 6.32 25.12 6.43
CA SER A 704 5.18 24.20 6.44
C SER A 704 3.83 24.91 6.56
N PHE A 705 3.82 26.08 7.21
CA PHE A 705 2.64 26.90 7.41
C PHE A 705 2.65 28.20 6.59
N ASP A 706 3.44 28.28 5.51
CA ASP A 706 3.50 29.45 4.62
C ASP A 706 3.79 30.81 5.35
N LEU A 707 4.54 30.77 6.46
CA LEU A 707 5.14 31.93 7.13
C LEU A 707 6.43 32.36 6.38
N ASP A 708 7.04 33.49 6.77
CA ASP A 708 8.22 34.03 6.08
C ASP A 708 9.53 33.78 6.85
N PRO A 709 10.28 32.68 6.56
CA PRO A 709 11.50 32.28 7.29
C PRO A 709 12.70 33.21 7.09
N LEU A 710 12.49 34.35 6.43
CA LEU A 710 13.49 35.37 6.17
C LEU A 710 13.10 36.72 6.80
N ASN A 711 11.98 36.76 7.54
CA ASN A 711 11.44 37.95 8.18
C ASN A 711 10.56 37.65 9.41
N GLY A 712 11.21 37.48 10.55
CA GLY A 712 10.58 37.17 11.83
C GLY A 712 9.81 38.29 12.54
N THR A 713 9.05 39.05 11.76
CA THR A 713 8.07 40.02 12.26
C THR A 713 6.71 39.39 12.50
N ASP A 714 6.50 38.18 12.01
CA ASP A 714 5.30 37.38 12.12
C ASP A 714 5.29 36.45 13.34
N ALA A 715 6.43 36.07 13.93
CA ALA A 715 6.47 35.34 15.22
C ALA A 715 5.58 35.95 16.32
N ASP A 716 5.56 37.27 16.42
CA ASP A 716 4.81 38.04 17.42
C ASP A 716 3.32 38.27 17.03
N LEU A 717 2.89 37.81 15.84
CA LEU A 717 1.52 37.93 15.37
C LEU A 717 0.68 36.74 15.82
N ASP A 718 -0.63 36.95 15.81
CA ASP A 718 -1.69 36.00 16.14
C ASP A 718 -2.64 36.06 14.94
N TYR A 719 -2.47 35.12 14.00
CA TYR A 719 -3.08 35.20 12.67
C TYR A 719 -4.50 34.68 12.62
N ASP A 720 -4.83 33.68 13.42
CA ASP A 720 -6.16 33.08 13.52
C ASP A 720 -7.02 33.69 14.65
N GLY A 721 -6.41 34.40 15.59
CA GLY A 721 -7.07 35.13 16.67
C GLY A 721 -7.45 34.27 17.87
N ASP A 722 -6.78 33.14 18.10
CA ASP A 722 -7.03 32.22 19.21
C ASP A 722 -6.32 32.63 20.52
N ASN A 723 -5.48 33.67 20.49
CA ASN A 723 -4.63 34.18 21.58
C ASN A 723 -3.28 33.46 21.79
N LEU A 724 -2.92 32.51 20.93
CA LEU A 724 -1.54 32.09 20.72
C LEU A 724 -0.90 33.02 19.69
N THR A 725 0.42 33.15 19.76
CA THR A 725 1.17 33.83 18.70
C THR A 725 1.80 32.76 17.84
N ASN A 726 2.15 33.07 16.59
CA ASN A 726 2.79 32.11 15.68
C ASN A 726 4.02 31.43 16.33
N TYR A 727 4.79 32.17 17.16
CA TYR A 727 5.87 31.58 17.97
C TYR A 727 5.39 30.58 19.04
N ASN A 728 4.29 30.86 19.75
CA ASN A 728 3.77 29.92 20.74
C ASN A 728 3.21 28.67 20.06
N GLU A 729 2.58 28.84 18.90
CA GLU A 729 2.06 27.74 18.08
C GLU A 729 3.21 26.88 17.55
N SER A 730 4.34 27.48 17.16
CA SER A 730 5.54 26.73 16.75
C SER A 730 6.14 25.88 17.87
N VAL A 731 5.98 26.32 19.13
CA VAL A 731 6.42 25.56 20.30
C VAL A 731 5.50 24.37 20.59
N VAL A 732 4.19 24.49 20.33
CA VAL A 732 3.21 23.41 20.55
C VAL A 732 2.84 22.63 19.27
N LEU A 733 3.45 23.00 18.14
CA LEU A 733 3.29 22.42 16.80
C LEU A 733 1.87 22.54 16.23
N THR A 734 1.12 23.57 16.62
CA THR A 734 -0.22 23.88 16.08
C THR A 734 -0.16 24.77 14.84
N ASN A 735 -1.29 24.96 14.16
CA ASN A 735 -1.37 25.65 12.87
C ASN A 735 -1.74 27.14 13.03
N PRO A 736 -0.86 28.09 12.64
CA PRO A 736 -1.04 29.54 12.82
C PRO A 736 -2.17 30.18 12.03
N TRP A 737 -2.92 29.40 11.26
CA TRP A 737 -4.06 29.85 10.48
C TRP A 737 -5.37 29.23 10.95
N LEU A 738 -5.35 28.31 11.91
CA LEU A 738 -6.49 27.55 12.39
C LEU A 738 -6.54 27.66 13.91
N ASN A 739 -7.53 28.39 14.39
CA ASN A 739 -7.76 28.59 15.82
C ASN A 739 -8.20 27.32 16.57
N ASP A 740 -8.17 26.17 15.92
CA ASP A 740 -8.66 24.84 16.30
C ASP A 740 -7.99 23.87 15.31
N THR A 741 -6.82 23.37 15.68
CA THR A 741 -5.92 22.65 14.79
C THR A 741 -6.40 21.24 14.45
N ASP A 742 -6.97 20.51 15.42
CA ASP A 742 -7.48 19.16 15.24
C ASP A 742 -8.98 19.09 14.88
N SER A 743 -9.66 20.24 14.90
CA SER A 743 -11.05 20.41 14.48
C SER A 743 -12.08 19.71 15.38
N ASP A 744 -11.79 19.58 16.67
CA ASP A 744 -12.71 19.02 17.68
C ASP A 744 -13.72 20.05 18.22
N SER A 745 -13.55 21.34 17.89
CA SER A 745 -14.31 22.52 18.35
C SER A 745 -13.81 23.21 19.63
N LEU A 746 -12.73 22.74 20.24
CA LEU A 746 -11.90 23.51 21.16
C LEU A 746 -10.87 24.33 20.38
N THR A 747 -10.43 25.44 20.97
CA THR A 747 -9.36 26.24 20.37
C THR A 747 -8.04 25.86 21.02
N ASP A 748 -6.94 25.92 20.28
CA ASP A 748 -5.63 25.46 20.77
C ASP A 748 -5.24 26.13 22.12
N ASP A 749 -5.55 27.43 22.28
CA ASP A 749 -5.38 28.15 23.55
C ASP A 749 -6.22 27.58 24.72
N LEU A 750 -7.44 27.12 24.44
CA LEU A 750 -8.33 26.50 25.40
C LEU A 750 -7.87 25.09 25.74
N GLU A 751 -7.39 24.32 24.78
CA GLU A 751 -6.87 22.99 25.02
C GLU A 751 -5.65 23.03 25.94
N LEU A 752 -4.70 23.92 25.67
CA LEU A 752 -3.57 24.17 26.58
C LEU A 752 -4.02 24.64 27.97
N PHE A 753 -5.15 25.35 28.04
CA PHE A 753 -5.74 25.78 29.31
C PHE A 753 -6.37 24.62 30.09
N TYR A 754 -7.08 23.72 29.41
CA TYR A 754 -7.73 22.54 29.99
C TYR A 754 -6.76 21.36 30.21
N GLY A 755 -5.62 21.36 29.52
CA GLY A 755 -4.59 20.33 29.62
C GLY A 755 -4.73 19.19 28.60
N THR A 756 -5.58 19.37 27.59
CA THR A 756 -5.76 18.46 26.46
C THR A 756 -4.71 18.73 25.37
N ASN A 757 -4.67 17.89 24.33
CA ASN A 757 -3.67 17.93 23.27
C ASN A 757 -4.23 18.57 21.98
N PRO A 758 -3.79 19.78 21.58
CA PRO A 758 -4.33 20.50 20.42
C PRO A 758 -4.04 19.90 19.03
N LEU A 759 -3.53 18.68 19.01
CA LEU A 759 -3.23 17.92 17.80
C LEU A 759 -4.02 16.60 17.78
N ASP A 760 -4.88 16.35 18.76
CA ASP A 760 -5.57 15.10 18.97
C ASP A 760 -6.96 15.33 19.57
N SER A 761 -7.98 15.24 18.70
CA SER A 761 -9.36 15.57 19.02
C SER A 761 -9.99 14.75 20.15
N ASP A 762 -9.33 13.68 20.59
CA ASP A 762 -9.74 12.71 21.62
C ASP A 762 -8.48 12.36 22.44
N THR A 763 -8.16 13.19 23.43
CA THR A 763 -6.86 13.18 24.11
C THR A 763 -6.59 11.86 24.86
N ASP A 764 -7.60 11.23 25.43
CA ASP A 764 -7.46 9.97 26.19
C ASP A 764 -7.89 8.72 25.42
N ASN A 765 -8.31 8.90 24.17
CA ASN A 765 -8.66 7.86 23.19
C ASN A 765 -9.84 6.99 23.62
N ASP A 766 -10.85 7.61 24.24
CA ASP A 766 -12.04 6.95 24.75
C ASP A 766 -13.22 6.94 23.77
N ILE A 767 -13.06 7.52 22.57
CA ILE A 767 -14.04 7.71 21.47
C ILE A 767 -15.00 8.91 21.60
N LEU A 768 -14.83 9.77 22.60
CA LEU A 768 -15.43 11.09 22.69
C LEU A 768 -14.41 12.16 22.30
N THR A 769 -14.89 13.32 21.85
CA THR A 769 -13.99 14.45 21.64
C THR A 769 -13.81 15.27 22.91
N ASP A 770 -12.64 15.90 23.09
CA ASP A 770 -12.35 16.71 24.27
C ASP A 770 -13.43 17.81 24.48
N PHE A 771 -13.93 18.38 23.38
CA PHE A 771 -15.08 19.28 23.39
C PHE A 771 -16.35 18.64 23.97
N GLU A 772 -16.73 17.45 23.48
CA GLU A 772 -17.94 16.73 23.92
C GLU A 772 -17.87 16.41 25.41
N GLU A 773 -16.69 15.99 25.87
CA GLU A 773 -16.45 15.70 27.28
C GLU A 773 -16.57 16.94 28.16
N LEU A 774 -15.96 18.06 27.79
CA LEU A 774 -16.02 19.28 28.60
C LEU A 774 -17.41 19.95 28.62
N PHE A 775 -18.17 19.86 27.53
CA PHE A 775 -19.37 20.69 27.32
C PHE A 775 -20.69 19.94 27.20
N ASP A 776 -20.68 18.69 26.75
CA ASP A 776 -21.89 17.89 26.55
C ASP A 776 -22.08 16.83 27.65
N TYR A 777 -21.01 16.09 27.99
CA TYR A 777 -21.07 14.96 28.93
C TYR A 777 -20.48 15.25 30.32
N PHE A 778 -19.60 16.24 30.43
CA PHE A 778 -18.93 16.66 31.66
C PHE A 778 -18.01 15.60 32.29
N THR A 779 -17.43 14.72 31.46
CA THR A 779 -16.36 13.76 31.77
C THR A 779 -14.99 14.46 31.81
N ASP A 780 -13.94 13.76 32.24
CA ASP A 780 -12.56 14.29 32.28
C ASP A 780 -11.79 13.91 31.01
N PRO A 781 -11.48 14.86 30.10
CA PRO A 781 -10.94 14.57 28.76
C PRO A 781 -9.49 14.07 28.72
N ILE A 782 -8.97 13.67 29.88
CA ILE A 782 -7.64 13.09 30.03
C ILE A 782 -7.70 11.78 30.84
N ASP A 783 -8.90 11.25 31.09
CA ASP A 783 -9.19 10.06 31.86
C ASP A 783 -10.39 9.30 31.28
N ASN A 784 -10.10 8.28 30.46
CA ASN A 784 -11.08 7.53 29.67
C ASN A 784 -12.12 6.70 30.45
N ASP A 785 -12.19 6.84 31.78
CA ASP A 785 -13.08 6.15 32.72
C ASP A 785 -13.29 7.08 33.94
N SER A 786 -14.17 8.07 33.77
CA SER A 786 -14.34 9.22 34.67
C SER A 786 -14.84 8.82 36.07
N ASP A 787 -15.61 7.74 36.20
CA ASP A 787 -16.16 7.27 37.47
C ASP A 787 -15.43 6.05 38.06
N ASN A 788 -14.46 5.51 37.32
CA ASN A 788 -13.53 4.45 37.70
C ASN A 788 -14.21 3.09 37.94
N ASP A 789 -15.22 2.74 37.14
CA ASP A 789 -15.90 1.45 37.19
C ASP A 789 -15.31 0.40 36.22
N SER A 790 -14.37 0.80 35.35
CA SER A 790 -13.73 0.02 34.27
C SER A 790 -14.50 -0.05 32.94
N LEU A 791 -15.63 0.64 32.81
CA LEU A 791 -16.30 0.95 31.55
C LEU A 791 -15.79 2.30 31.07
N ILE A 792 -15.47 2.43 29.77
CA ILE A 792 -14.97 3.70 29.25
C ILE A 792 -16.14 4.64 28.92
N ASP A 793 -15.99 5.94 29.17
CA ASP A 793 -17.10 6.92 29.11
C ASP A 793 -17.77 6.91 27.73
N GLY A 794 -16.98 6.89 26.65
CA GLY A 794 -17.49 6.78 25.28
C GLY A 794 -18.37 5.55 25.04
N TYR A 795 -18.11 4.42 25.70
CA TYR A 795 -18.96 3.23 25.58
C TYR A 795 -20.24 3.31 26.40
N GLU A 796 -20.16 3.93 27.56
CA GLU A 796 -21.31 4.21 28.40
C GLU A 796 -22.33 5.06 27.65
N ILE A 797 -21.88 6.13 27.02
CA ILE A 797 -22.76 7.03 26.28
C ILE A 797 -23.31 6.36 25.00
N LEU A 798 -22.43 5.77 24.18
CA LEU A 798 -22.79 5.35 22.82
C LEU A 798 -23.44 3.96 22.74
N PHE A 799 -23.13 3.05 23.66
CA PHE A 799 -23.59 1.66 23.60
C PHE A 799 -24.48 1.22 24.75
N TYR A 800 -24.10 1.52 25.99
CA TYR A 800 -24.79 1.01 27.18
C TYR A 800 -25.85 1.97 27.72
N HIS A 801 -25.74 3.24 27.37
CA HIS A 801 -26.57 4.35 27.82
C HIS A 801 -26.60 4.51 29.35
N THR A 802 -25.49 4.17 30.00
CA THR A 802 -25.20 4.41 31.43
C THR A 802 -24.71 5.85 31.65
N ASP A 803 -24.62 6.28 32.91
CA ASP A 803 -24.12 7.61 33.29
C ASP A 803 -22.61 7.53 33.60
N PRO A 804 -21.71 8.06 32.74
CA PRO A 804 -20.25 7.91 32.89
C PRO A 804 -19.64 8.65 34.09
N LEU A 805 -20.48 9.31 34.89
CA LEU A 805 -20.10 9.96 36.13
C LEU A 805 -20.63 9.20 37.36
N ASN A 806 -21.20 8.01 37.16
CA ASN A 806 -21.87 7.22 38.17
C ASN A 806 -21.75 5.72 37.91
N ASN A 807 -20.82 5.11 38.63
CA ASN A 807 -20.41 3.71 38.56
C ASN A 807 -21.50 2.65 38.88
N ASP A 808 -22.75 3.05 39.07
CA ASP A 808 -23.93 2.24 39.45
C ASP A 808 -25.17 3.05 38.97
N THR A 809 -25.48 2.96 37.68
CA THR A 809 -26.45 3.86 37.01
C THR A 809 -27.88 3.71 37.54
N ASP A 810 -28.26 2.51 37.97
CA ASP A 810 -29.63 2.20 38.40
C ASP A 810 -29.83 2.15 39.92
N ASP A 811 -28.77 2.43 40.69
CA ASP A 811 -28.71 2.47 42.15
C ASP A 811 -29.01 1.09 42.81
N ASP A 812 -28.67 -0.03 42.17
CA ASP A 812 -28.95 -1.39 42.67
C ASP A 812 -27.82 -2.03 43.49
N LEU A 813 -26.68 -1.33 43.62
CA LEU A 813 -25.45 -1.69 44.34
C LEU A 813 -24.49 -2.62 43.59
N MET A 814 -24.73 -2.90 42.31
CA MET A 814 -23.75 -3.48 41.38
C MET A 814 -23.17 -2.36 40.51
N ASP A 815 -21.95 -2.55 40.00
CA ASP A 815 -21.36 -1.58 39.08
C ASP A 815 -21.72 -1.89 37.62
N ASP A 816 -21.84 -0.85 36.80
CA ASP A 816 -22.33 -0.96 35.42
C ASP A 816 -21.42 -1.90 34.59
N TYR A 817 -20.10 -1.79 34.77
CA TYR A 817 -19.14 -2.72 34.18
C TYR A 817 -19.47 -4.19 34.50
N PHE A 818 -19.71 -4.54 35.77
CA PHE A 818 -20.04 -5.91 36.17
C PHE A 818 -21.33 -6.39 35.49
N GLU A 819 -22.35 -5.56 35.48
CA GLU A 819 -23.64 -5.91 34.89
C GLU A 819 -23.53 -6.15 33.40
N VAL A 820 -22.88 -5.24 32.67
CA VAL A 820 -22.58 -5.39 31.24
C VAL A 820 -21.76 -6.66 30.98
N HIS A 821 -20.73 -6.92 31.78
CA HIS A 821 -19.84 -8.06 31.60
C HIS A 821 -20.52 -9.41 31.89
N THR A 822 -21.51 -9.43 32.78
CA THR A 822 -22.23 -10.64 33.20
C THR A 822 -23.57 -10.83 32.48
N GLY A 823 -24.01 -9.82 31.70
CA GLY A 823 -25.23 -9.86 30.91
C GLY A 823 -26.50 -9.51 31.70
N LEU A 824 -26.34 -8.74 32.78
CA LEU A 824 -27.41 -8.04 33.49
C LEU A 824 -27.75 -6.72 32.76
N ASP A 825 -28.78 -6.02 33.23
CA ASP A 825 -29.26 -4.76 32.63
C ASP A 825 -28.87 -3.58 33.54
N PRO A 826 -27.80 -2.82 33.23
CA PRO A 826 -27.28 -1.73 34.09
C PRO A 826 -28.21 -0.52 34.22
N LEU A 827 -29.41 -0.59 33.63
CA LEU A 827 -30.45 0.44 33.68
C LEU A 827 -31.67 -0.02 34.48
N PHE A 828 -31.61 -1.17 35.15
CA PHE A 828 -32.74 -1.79 35.81
C PHE A 828 -32.36 -2.67 37.02
N ASP A 829 -32.69 -2.18 38.23
CA ASP A 829 -32.53 -2.90 39.51
C ASP A 829 -33.02 -4.35 39.43
N ASP A 830 -32.05 -5.23 39.17
CA ASP A 830 -32.19 -6.67 39.06
C ASP A 830 -31.33 -7.42 40.07
N ALA A 831 -30.59 -6.71 40.93
CA ALA A 831 -29.85 -7.20 42.09
C ALA A 831 -30.56 -8.31 42.89
N SER A 832 -31.89 -8.24 43.02
CA SER A 832 -32.70 -9.22 43.77
C SER A 832 -33.18 -10.44 42.98
N PHE A 833 -32.87 -10.50 41.68
CA PHE A 833 -33.21 -11.60 40.79
C PHE A 833 -32.14 -12.70 40.88
N ASP A 834 -32.48 -13.87 40.37
CA ASP A 834 -31.67 -15.09 40.37
C ASP A 834 -31.73 -15.60 38.93
N LEU A 835 -30.75 -15.17 38.12
CA LEU A 835 -30.80 -15.29 36.66
C LEU A 835 -30.60 -16.74 36.19
N ASP A 836 -29.74 -17.50 36.86
CA ASP A 836 -29.42 -18.90 36.53
C ASP A 836 -30.23 -19.95 37.33
N LEU A 837 -30.98 -19.51 38.34
CA LEU A 837 -31.84 -20.31 39.21
C LEU A 837 -31.09 -21.30 40.11
N ASP A 838 -29.85 -20.98 40.49
CA ASP A 838 -29.04 -21.77 41.43
C ASP A 838 -29.40 -21.49 42.90
N GLY A 839 -30.03 -20.34 43.18
CA GLY A 839 -30.50 -19.93 44.49
C GLY A 839 -29.71 -18.80 45.15
N LEU A 840 -28.65 -18.28 44.51
CA LEU A 840 -28.06 -16.97 44.80
C LEU A 840 -28.76 -15.88 44.00
N SER A 841 -28.83 -14.67 44.56
CA SER A 841 -29.24 -13.48 43.79
C SER A 841 -28.05 -12.85 43.06
N ASN A 842 -28.33 -12.12 41.98
CA ASN A 842 -27.32 -11.39 41.19
C ASN A 842 -26.37 -10.58 42.09
N TYR A 843 -26.91 -9.86 43.09
CA TYR A 843 -26.11 -9.10 44.04
C TYR A 843 -25.30 -9.97 45.02
N GLU A 844 -25.82 -11.13 45.43
CA GLU A 844 -25.03 -12.09 46.22
C GLU A 844 -23.86 -12.63 45.40
N GLU A 845 -24.04 -12.85 44.11
CA GLU A 845 -22.99 -13.29 43.19
C GLU A 845 -21.95 -12.19 42.93
N TYR A 846 -22.39 -10.94 42.76
CA TYR A 846 -21.52 -9.76 42.71
C TYR A 846 -20.58 -9.70 43.93
N LEU A 847 -21.11 -9.87 45.15
CA LEU A 847 -20.31 -9.89 46.37
C LEU A 847 -19.33 -11.07 46.47
N LEU A 848 -19.63 -12.18 45.79
CA LEU A 848 -18.79 -13.38 45.74
C LEU A 848 -17.78 -13.35 44.59
N GLY A 849 -18.01 -12.50 43.58
CA GLY A 849 -17.28 -12.48 42.31
C GLY A 849 -17.51 -13.75 41.48
N THR A 850 -18.71 -14.33 41.58
CA THR A 850 -19.22 -15.42 40.74
C THR A 850 -20.03 -14.85 39.56
N TYR A 851 -20.59 -15.69 38.68
CA TYR A 851 -21.27 -15.27 37.46
C TYR A 851 -22.80 -15.45 37.54
N PRO A 852 -23.59 -14.35 37.58
CA PRO A 852 -25.06 -14.37 37.61
C PRO A 852 -25.77 -15.25 36.57
N ASN A 853 -25.10 -15.51 35.46
CA ASN A 853 -25.62 -16.29 34.36
C ASN A 853 -25.14 -17.76 34.35
N ARG A 854 -24.48 -18.24 35.41
CA ARG A 854 -23.88 -19.58 35.49
C ARG A 854 -23.97 -20.17 36.87
N SER A 855 -24.75 -21.25 36.96
CA SER A 855 -24.94 -21.93 38.24
C SER A 855 -23.66 -22.51 38.83
N ASP A 856 -22.63 -22.78 38.02
CA ASP A 856 -21.34 -23.36 38.43
C ASP A 856 -20.22 -22.52 37.79
N SER A 857 -19.67 -21.58 38.57
CA SER A 857 -18.72 -20.57 38.08
C SER A 857 -17.34 -21.13 37.74
N ASP A 858 -16.90 -22.22 38.39
CA ASP A 858 -15.57 -22.80 38.22
C ASP A 858 -15.53 -24.15 37.47
N TYR A 859 -16.71 -24.66 37.11
CA TYR A 859 -16.96 -25.85 36.30
C TYR A 859 -16.54 -27.17 36.94
N ASP A 860 -16.55 -27.28 38.27
CA ASP A 860 -16.22 -28.51 38.98
C ASP A 860 -17.42 -29.43 39.26
N GLY A 861 -18.63 -28.93 38.98
CA GLY A 861 -19.90 -29.65 39.02
C GLY A 861 -20.76 -29.41 40.25
N TYR A 862 -20.41 -28.49 41.15
CA TYR A 862 -21.29 -27.99 42.21
C TYR A 862 -21.79 -26.60 41.85
N SER A 863 -22.98 -26.24 42.32
CA SER A 863 -23.44 -24.87 42.11
C SER A 863 -22.80 -23.90 43.10
N ASP A 864 -22.69 -22.63 42.74
CA ASP A 864 -22.12 -21.59 43.60
C ASP A 864 -22.86 -21.53 44.95
N PHE A 865 -24.19 -21.64 44.94
CA PHE A 865 -25.02 -21.80 46.14
C PHE A 865 -24.64 -23.03 46.99
N GLU A 866 -24.42 -24.20 46.37
CA GLU A 866 -24.08 -25.45 47.07
C GLU A 866 -22.73 -25.35 47.79
N GLU A 867 -21.79 -24.64 47.19
CA GLU A 867 -20.46 -24.41 47.71
C GLU A 867 -20.45 -23.41 48.87
N ILE A 868 -21.20 -22.33 48.75
CA ILE A 868 -21.38 -21.36 49.84
C ILE A 868 -22.03 -22.02 51.06
N GLU A 869 -23.07 -22.84 50.87
CA GLU A 869 -23.69 -23.62 51.96
C GLU A 869 -22.74 -24.65 52.58
N ALA A 870 -21.82 -25.22 51.78
CA ALA A 870 -20.80 -26.15 52.24
C ALA A 870 -19.57 -25.47 52.88
N GLY A 871 -19.43 -24.15 52.69
CA GLY A 871 -18.28 -23.36 53.12
C GLY A 871 -17.01 -23.60 52.28
N THR A 872 -17.19 -23.94 51.00
CA THR A 872 -16.13 -24.06 49.99
C THR A 872 -16.06 -22.80 49.10
N ASP A 873 -15.17 -22.75 48.12
CA ASP A 873 -14.86 -21.50 47.39
C ASP A 873 -15.35 -21.66 45.95
N PRO A 874 -16.45 -20.99 45.54
CA PRO A 874 -17.12 -21.21 44.26
C PRO A 874 -16.34 -20.72 43.02
N ARG A 875 -15.08 -20.33 43.21
CA ARG A 875 -14.17 -19.85 42.15
C ARG A 875 -12.90 -20.69 42.06
N ASP A 876 -12.79 -21.76 42.85
CA ASP A 876 -11.64 -22.65 42.87
C ASP A 876 -12.11 -24.10 42.75
N SER A 877 -12.05 -24.64 41.53
CA SER A 877 -12.40 -26.04 41.21
C SER A 877 -11.66 -27.12 42.02
N ALA A 878 -10.66 -26.76 42.83
CA ALA A 878 -10.00 -27.64 43.78
C ALA A 878 -10.61 -27.63 45.20
N SER A 879 -11.57 -26.74 45.45
CA SER A 879 -12.22 -26.46 46.73
C SER A 879 -13.71 -26.77 46.65
N TYR A 880 -14.06 -28.05 46.76
CA TYR A 880 -15.44 -28.54 46.59
C TYR A 880 -15.99 -29.30 47.81
N PRO A 881 -17.32 -29.47 47.91
CA PRO A 881 -17.96 -30.21 48.99
C PRO A 881 -17.60 -31.71 49.04
N ASP A 882 -17.55 -32.31 50.24
CA ASP A 882 -17.19 -33.73 50.46
C ASP A 882 -18.40 -34.70 50.24
N TYR A 883 -19.17 -34.50 49.17
CA TYR A 883 -20.30 -35.34 48.73
C TYR A 883 -20.45 -35.26 47.20
N PRO A 884 -20.94 -36.30 46.49
CA PRO A 884 -20.97 -36.29 45.02
C PRO A 884 -21.90 -35.21 44.43
N PRO A 885 -21.56 -34.62 43.27
CA PRO A 885 -22.30 -33.49 42.69
C PRO A 885 -23.73 -33.87 42.32
N HIS A 886 -24.66 -32.95 42.58
CA HIS A 886 -26.04 -33.08 42.15
C HIS A 886 -26.14 -32.84 40.64
N PRO A 887 -27.02 -33.55 39.91
CA PRO A 887 -27.24 -33.24 38.51
C PRO A 887 -27.85 -31.84 38.42
N LEU A 888 -27.07 -30.88 37.91
CA LEU A 888 -27.48 -29.49 37.69
C LEU A 888 -28.81 -29.44 36.91
N PRO A 889 -29.67 -28.44 37.16
CA PRO A 889 -30.80 -28.16 36.30
C PRO A 889 -30.32 -28.11 34.85
N THR A 890 -30.94 -28.87 33.95
CA THR A 890 -30.65 -28.71 32.53
C THR A 890 -31.07 -27.31 32.16
N GLU A 891 -30.10 -26.44 31.85
CA GLU A 891 -30.36 -25.07 31.44
C GLU A 891 -31.51 -25.03 30.43
N PRO A 892 -32.48 -24.11 30.58
CA PRO A 892 -33.34 -23.81 29.46
C PRO A 892 -32.42 -23.42 28.30
N LEU A 893 -32.54 -24.10 27.16
CA LEU A 893 -32.10 -23.59 25.87
C LEU A 893 -32.83 -22.25 25.67
N SER A 894 -32.27 -21.17 26.19
CA SER A 894 -32.66 -19.81 25.88
C SER A 894 -32.14 -19.50 24.49
N LEU A 895 -32.97 -18.80 23.73
CA LEU A 895 -32.66 -18.34 22.39
C LEU A 895 -31.38 -17.47 22.44
N PHE A 896 -30.26 -18.00 21.96
CA PHE A 896 -29.21 -17.16 21.36
C PHE A 896 -29.64 -16.75 19.94
N GLU A 897 -30.76 -16.06 19.84
CA GLU A 897 -31.16 -15.22 18.70
C GLU A 897 -31.63 -13.90 19.30
N GLY A 898 -30.67 -13.05 19.69
CA GLY A 898 -31.02 -11.79 20.34
C GLY A 898 -29.89 -10.92 20.89
N SER A 899 -28.61 -11.23 20.64
CA SER A 899 -27.50 -10.34 21.05
C SER A 899 -26.21 -10.76 20.35
N LEU A 900 -26.26 -10.78 19.01
CA LEU A 900 -25.08 -10.87 18.15
C LEU A 900 -25.19 -9.76 17.09
N THR A 901 -25.28 -8.52 17.57
CA THR A 901 -25.35 -7.33 16.69
C THR A 901 -24.44 -6.18 17.08
N ILE A 902 -23.63 -6.30 18.14
CA ILE A 902 -22.57 -5.34 18.47
C ILE A 902 -21.38 -6.19 18.95
N PHE A 903 -20.15 -5.84 18.59
CA PHE A 903 -18.93 -6.70 18.57
C PHE A 903 -18.76 -7.63 17.37
N LEU A 904 -18.76 -7.05 16.17
CA LEU A 904 -17.97 -7.54 15.04
C LEU A 904 -17.44 -6.39 14.18
N VAL A 905 -16.96 -5.34 14.83
CA VAL A 905 -16.13 -4.29 14.22
C VAL A 905 -14.99 -4.04 15.20
N LEU A 906 -13.75 -4.09 14.69
CA LEU A 906 -12.48 -3.89 15.42
C LEU A 906 -11.94 -5.06 16.25
N SER A 907 -11.41 -6.09 15.56
CA SER A 907 -10.09 -6.69 15.86
C SER A 907 -9.83 -7.91 14.97
N ALA A 908 -9.61 -7.66 13.68
CA ALA A 908 -8.98 -8.63 12.79
C ALA A 908 -7.79 -7.98 12.08
N SER A 909 -6.85 -7.50 12.89
CA SER A 909 -5.49 -7.15 12.46
C SER A 909 -4.51 -7.66 13.51
N LEU A 910 -3.62 -8.57 13.08
CA LEU A 910 -2.41 -9.06 13.78
C LEU A 910 -2.61 -10.14 14.87
N TYR A 911 -2.53 -11.43 14.49
CA TYR A 911 -1.26 -12.18 14.61
C TYR A 911 -1.43 -13.68 14.23
N SER A 912 -0.85 -14.02 13.09
CA SER A 912 -0.20 -15.30 12.74
C SER A 912 -0.96 -16.65 12.83
N LEU A 913 -1.01 -17.30 11.66
CA LEU A 913 -0.45 -18.65 11.44
C LEU A 913 0.21 -19.31 12.68
N SER A 914 -0.39 -20.37 13.23
CA SER A 914 0.25 -21.69 13.19
C SER A 914 -0.71 -22.85 13.48
N LYS A 915 -0.72 -23.82 12.55
CA LYS A 915 -1.09 -25.24 12.73
C LYS A 915 -2.52 -25.57 13.19
N TYR A 916 -3.30 -26.22 12.31
CA TYR A 916 -3.34 -27.70 12.30
C TYR A 916 -4.04 -28.28 11.06
N ARG A 917 -3.28 -29.11 10.33
CA ARG A 917 -3.78 -30.07 9.35
C ARG A 917 -4.24 -31.33 10.11
N LYS A 918 -5.40 -31.89 9.72
CA LYS A 918 -5.82 -33.32 9.83
C LYS A 918 -6.09 -33.81 11.28
N LYS A 919 -7.10 -34.64 11.62
CA LYS A 919 -7.92 -35.60 10.86
C LYS A 919 -8.97 -36.27 11.79
N ARG A 920 -10.19 -36.49 11.27
CA ARG A 920 -10.99 -37.76 11.23
C ARG A 920 -11.80 -38.32 12.45
N ARG A 921 -13.05 -38.65 12.07
CA ARG A 921 -13.89 -39.88 12.25
C ARG A 921 -14.88 -39.91 13.42
N ARG A 922 -16.14 -40.32 13.21
CA ARG A 922 -16.62 -41.70 12.91
C ARG A 922 -18.04 -41.71 12.27
N ASN A 923 -18.26 -42.36 11.12
CA ASN A 923 -18.59 -43.79 10.81
C ASN A 923 -20.11 -44.09 10.85
N PRO A 924 -20.65 -45.00 9.98
CA PRO A 924 -20.10 -46.31 9.58
C PRO A 924 -19.28 -46.35 8.28
#